data_AF-A0A929EQS8-F1
#
_entry.id   AF-A0A929EQS8-F1
#
_cell.length_a   1.000
_cell.length_b   1.000
_cell.length_c   1.000
_cell.angle_alpha   90.00
_cell.angle_beta   90.00
_cell.angle_gamma   90.00
#
_symmetry.space_group_name_H-M   'P 1'
#
loop_
_entity.id
_entity.type
_entity.pdbx_description
1 polymer ?
#
loop_
_entity_poly.entity_id
_entity_poly.type
_entity_poly.pdbx_seq_one_letter_code
_entity_poly.pdbx_strand_id
1 'polypeptide(L)'
;ANLVGKMLGVRIKHVSGAWEDIHKKAKNRKIDGIRLLVKNEAREEYLNFTKPLTELTHAVLVHQEVDPLRSLSDLAGKKVAMVRKSHGARYIADKYPGIHVVAVSTYEDGINALLGKKVDAFFGPEATITDVLTKKGITNLKIALDVYEMKASLSIGIRKDWPELIPILNKVLDAIPAEKHLKIRRKWLSPDVEAGKKLSLTAAEKAWLVEHERIRIGTMDAWPPFNFVDRNGKPAGIGAGYVQALNRRLDGALEIVPGDWKVIYEDVKEKRLDALMDITPKPGREAHFNFTQPYLNVPHVIVAKNDVPFISNEGDLIGKTLALERGFGNVKYFRENYPQVKIKEYRDTPHALGAVARGEADAYAGNRSVALYVIENEVISNLRIHGRLKKAGSMLSIGTRKDWPILRDILQKVLDDISQEEKRAIVSQWVAPEKEMPVVPVVALTPEEKAWLAAHPVLKLGYDIDWPPIEKWTKDEGLVGLSADFFSIIAQRLGVTIEPATPMDWVSMLELANKGELDLMSALVQTPQRDEFLDFTQPYLTFPMVIVTREEVTYIGKMNELNGKKVGVVAGYASQDYLTNLHPKIKIMPAQDVRKGLLDVVQGNTFAFVGNLATISHIIAREGLSEIKISGETPYKYDLRIGIRKGEPVLGLIMQKALDSISEEERGNIYSRWVNVTY
;
A
#
# COMPACT_ATOMS: atom_id res chain seq x y z
N ALA A 1 25.12 6.71 7.84
CA ALA A 1 25.67 7.75 8.71
C ALA A 1 24.74 7.98 9.90
N ASN A 2 23.61 8.68 9.78
CA ASN A 2 22.71 8.98 10.91
C ASN A 2 22.30 7.76 11.75
N LEU A 3 21.91 6.66 11.11
CA LEU A 3 21.56 5.42 11.81
C LEU A 3 22.75 4.83 12.58
N VAL A 4 23.92 4.78 11.96
CA VAL A 4 25.18 4.32 12.59
C VAL A 4 25.55 5.22 13.77
N GLY A 5 25.44 6.54 13.62
CA GLY A 5 25.68 7.50 14.71
C GLY A 5 24.73 7.29 15.89
N LYS A 6 23.43 7.08 15.61
CA LYS A 6 22.42 6.77 16.64
C LYS A 6 22.74 5.46 17.38
N MET A 7 23.11 4.41 16.66
CA MET A 7 23.44 3.10 17.26
C MET A 7 24.72 3.13 18.09
N LEU A 8 25.67 3.98 17.71
CA LEU A 8 26.92 4.18 18.44
C LEU A 8 26.82 5.22 19.56
N GLY A 9 25.71 5.96 19.66
CA GLY A 9 25.58 7.08 20.60
C GLY A 9 26.51 8.26 20.27
N VAL A 10 26.95 8.40 19.02
CA VAL A 10 27.89 9.45 18.58
C VAL A 10 27.28 10.38 17.55
N ARG A 11 27.69 11.65 17.57
CA ARG A 11 27.32 12.63 16.56
C ARG A 11 28.31 12.59 15.39
N ILE A 12 27.83 12.26 14.20
CA ILE A 12 28.64 12.27 12.97
C ILE A 12 28.50 13.65 12.30
N LYS A 13 29.62 14.38 12.14
CA LYS A 13 29.67 15.63 11.40
C LYS A 13 29.94 15.37 9.92
N HIS A 14 29.14 15.98 9.04
CA HIS A 14 29.29 15.83 7.60
C HIS A 14 30.21 16.91 7.02
N VAL A 15 31.12 16.50 6.13
CA VAL A 15 32.00 17.38 5.35
C VAL A 15 31.79 17.07 3.88
N SER A 16 31.43 18.10 3.10
CA SER A 16 31.19 18.02 1.66
C SER A 16 32.25 18.80 0.88
N GLY A 17 32.48 18.43 -0.38
CA GLY A 17 33.45 19.07 -1.27
C GLY A 17 33.71 18.22 -2.51
N ALA A 18 34.53 18.74 -3.43
CA ALA A 18 34.95 17.99 -4.61
C ALA A 18 35.71 16.71 -4.20
N TRP A 19 35.65 15.69 -5.07
CA TRP A 19 36.17 14.36 -4.76
C TRP A 19 37.66 14.37 -4.38
N GLU A 20 38.49 15.14 -5.10
CA GLU A 20 39.91 15.27 -4.82
C GLU A 20 40.17 15.96 -3.46
N ASP A 21 39.38 16.97 -3.10
CA ASP A 21 39.50 17.68 -1.83
C ASP A 21 39.17 16.80 -0.63
N ILE A 22 38.13 15.96 -0.75
CA ILE A 22 37.76 15.00 0.30
C ILE A 22 38.88 13.98 0.52
N HIS A 23 39.46 13.46 -0.56
CA HIS A 23 40.62 12.57 -0.47
C HIS A 23 41.85 13.25 0.14
N LYS A 24 42.14 14.52 -0.22
CA LYS A 24 43.23 15.30 0.38
C LYS A 24 43.00 15.55 1.88
N LYS A 25 41.77 15.86 2.28
CA LYS A 25 41.38 16.01 3.69
C LYS A 25 41.56 14.70 4.46
N ALA A 26 41.20 13.56 3.88
CA ALA A 26 41.39 12.25 4.52
C ALA A 26 42.88 11.91 4.70
N LYS A 27 43.70 12.09 3.66
CA LYS A 27 45.17 11.89 3.74
C LYS A 27 45.80 12.76 4.81
N ASN A 28 45.37 14.02 4.90
CA ASN A 28 45.86 14.98 5.88
C ASN A 28 45.13 14.91 7.24
N ARG A 29 44.30 13.87 7.47
CA ARG A 29 43.59 13.62 8.73
C ARG A 29 42.70 14.78 9.20
N LYS A 30 42.18 15.57 8.27
CA LYS A 30 41.18 16.63 8.53
C LYS A 30 39.75 16.09 8.62
N ILE A 31 39.55 14.82 8.27
CA ILE A 31 38.30 14.05 8.41
C ILE A 31 38.64 12.62 8.84
N ASP A 32 37.73 11.98 9.57
CA ASP A 32 37.98 10.66 10.16
C ASP A 32 37.65 9.49 9.22
N GLY A 33 36.87 9.74 8.17
CA GLY A 33 36.56 8.75 7.16
C GLY A 33 35.78 9.27 5.96
N ILE A 34 35.72 8.45 4.92
CA ILE A 34 34.98 8.66 3.69
C ILE A 34 33.96 7.51 3.55
N ARG A 35 32.68 7.86 3.41
CA ARG A 35 31.61 6.89 3.15
C ARG A 35 31.48 6.60 1.65
N LEU A 36 30.92 5.44 1.32
CA LEU A 36 30.59 5.02 -0.05
C LEU A 36 31.80 5.01 -1.00
N LEU A 37 32.88 4.37 -0.54
CA LEU A 37 34.16 4.33 -1.23
C LEU A 37 34.47 2.92 -1.75
N VAL A 38 34.83 2.81 -3.02
CA VAL A 38 35.38 1.55 -3.57
C VAL A 38 36.79 1.33 -3.01
N LYS A 39 37.01 0.17 -2.41
CA LYS A 39 38.32 -0.29 -1.93
C LYS A 39 39.29 -0.49 -3.11
N ASN A 40 40.53 -0.01 -2.99
CA ASN A 40 41.63 -0.33 -3.91
C ASN A 40 42.99 -0.09 -3.22
N GLU A 41 44.05 -0.64 -3.81
CA GLU A 41 45.41 -0.64 -3.26
C GLU A 41 45.89 0.77 -2.88
N ALA A 42 45.80 1.74 -3.78
CA ALA A 42 46.23 3.12 -3.54
C ALA A 42 45.49 3.82 -2.37
N ARG A 43 44.27 3.36 -2.02
CA ARG A 43 43.50 3.90 -0.88
C ARG A 43 43.79 3.15 0.40
N GLU A 44 44.17 1.88 0.32
CA GLU A 44 44.55 1.08 1.49
C GLU A 44 45.85 1.59 2.15
N GLU A 45 46.67 2.34 1.41
CA GLU A 45 47.85 3.02 1.96
C GLU A 45 47.52 4.00 3.11
N TYR A 46 46.33 4.64 3.09
CA TYR A 46 45.96 5.67 4.08
C TYR A 46 44.59 5.48 4.73
N LEU A 47 43.82 4.46 4.33
CA LEU A 47 42.53 4.10 4.93
C LEU A 47 42.45 2.62 5.29
N ASN A 48 41.72 2.31 6.36
CA ASN A 48 41.17 1.00 6.66
C ASN A 48 39.72 0.94 6.16
N PHE A 49 39.24 -0.24 5.75
CA PHE A 49 37.92 -0.38 5.13
C PHE A 49 37.01 -1.30 5.94
N THR A 50 35.75 -0.90 6.07
CA THR A 50 34.68 -1.81 6.51
C THR A 50 34.39 -2.85 5.44
N LYS A 51 33.62 -3.88 5.79
CA LYS A 51 32.93 -4.69 4.79
C LYS A 51 32.05 -3.80 3.89
N PRO A 52 31.73 -4.23 2.66
CA PRO A 52 30.86 -3.48 1.77
C PRO A 52 29.50 -3.19 2.42
N LEU A 53 29.04 -1.94 2.30
CA LEU A 53 27.71 -1.51 2.73
C LEU A 53 26.65 -1.79 1.67
N THR A 54 27.02 -1.62 0.41
CA THR A 54 26.13 -1.82 -0.74
C THR A 54 26.98 -1.99 -1.99
N GLU A 55 26.38 -2.60 -3.01
CA GLU A 55 26.91 -2.60 -4.37
C GLU A 55 26.07 -1.68 -5.24
N LEU A 56 26.71 -1.01 -6.19
CA LEU A 56 26.04 -0.27 -7.26
C LEU A 56 26.42 -0.85 -8.62
N THR A 57 25.41 -0.97 -9.48
CA THR A 57 25.52 -1.22 -10.92
C THR A 57 25.86 0.07 -11.65
N HIS A 58 26.55 -0.05 -12.77
CA HIS A 58 26.76 1.06 -13.70
C HIS A 58 25.80 0.91 -14.88
N ALA A 59 25.46 2.03 -15.51
CA ALA A 59 24.59 2.06 -16.66
C ALA A 59 25.10 3.05 -17.71
N VAL A 60 24.66 2.85 -18.94
CA VAL A 60 24.84 3.76 -20.07
C VAL A 60 23.55 4.56 -20.25
N LEU A 61 23.68 5.88 -20.14
CA LEU A 61 22.62 6.84 -20.41
C LEU A 61 22.80 7.44 -21.81
N VAL A 62 21.73 7.47 -22.59
CA VAL A 62 21.68 8.02 -23.96
C VAL A 62 20.39 8.82 -24.16
N HIS A 63 20.24 9.49 -25.32
CA HIS A 63 18.96 10.10 -25.71
C HIS A 63 17.91 9.04 -26.06
N GLN A 64 16.63 9.37 -25.86
CA GLN A 64 15.52 8.42 -26.04
C GLN A 64 15.45 7.79 -27.44
N GLU A 65 15.83 8.53 -28.48
CA GLU A 65 15.82 8.10 -29.87
C GLU A 65 16.91 7.07 -30.23
N VAL A 66 17.90 6.86 -29.36
CA VAL A 66 19.00 5.92 -29.62
C VAL A 66 18.49 4.48 -29.42
N ASP A 67 18.76 3.59 -30.37
CA ASP A 67 18.36 2.18 -30.24
C ASP A 67 18.96 1.53 -28.98
N PRO A 68 18.27 0.54 -28.38
CA PRO A 68 18.80 -0.20 -27.23
C PRO A 68 20.18 -0.79 -27.55
N LEU A 69 21.12 -0.62 -26.63
CA LEU A 69 22.46 -1.17 -26.76
C LEU A 69 22.45 -2.60 -26.25
N ARG A 70 23.14 -3.50 -26.96
CA ARG A 70 23.30 -4.91 -26.55
C ARG A 70 24.51 -5.10 -25.65
N SER A 71 25.55 -4.29 -25.85
CA SER A 71 26.79 -4.38 -25.07
C SER A 71 27.56 -3.05 -25.01
N LEU A 72 28.56 -2.96 -24.14
CA LEU A 72 29.47 -1.81 -24.08
C LEU A 72 30.29 -1.64 -25.37
N SER A 73 30.51 -2.73 -26.13
CA SER A 73 31.23 -2.67 -27.41
C SER A 73 30.50 -1.86 -28.47
N ASP A 74 29.17 -1.71 -28.36
CA ASP A 74 28.36 -0.90 -29.27
C ASP A 74 28.69 0.61 -29.17
N LEU A 75 29.40 1.01 -28.11
CA LEU A 75 29.91 2.38 -27.92
C LEU A 75 31.29 2.62 -28.54
N ALA A 76 31.87 1.65 -29.23
CA ALA A 76 33.15 1.84 -29.91
C ALA A 76 33.11 3.03 -30.88
N GLY A 77 34.12 3.89 -30.81
CA GLY A 77 34.21 5.14 -31.57
C GLY A 77 33.38 6.30 -31.01
N LYS A 78 32.46 6.07 -30.07
CA LYS A 78 31.59 7.11 -29.50
C LYS A 78 32.28 7.91 -28.40
N LYS A 79 31.88 9.17 -28.23
CA LYS A 79 32.28 10.05 -27.12
C LYS A 79 31.42 9.75 -25.91
N VAL A 80 32.01 9.21 -24.85
CA VAL A 80 31.29 8.83 -23.63
C VAL A 80 31.77 9.69 -22.47
N ALA A 81 30.87 10.48 -21.88
CA ALA A 81 31.18 11.28 -20.72
C ALA A 81 31.28 10.41 -19.46
N MET A 82 32.34 10.63 -18.67
CA MET A 82 32.59 9.89 -17.43
C MET A 82 33.27 10.80 -16.41
N VAL A 83 32.95 10.64 -15.12
CA VAL A 83 33.64 11.38 -14.06
C VAL A 83 35.12 10.98 -14.02
N ARG A 84 36.01 11.98 -14.05
CA ARG A 84 37.47 11.80 -14.10
C ARG A 84 37.96 10.91 -12.95
N LYS A 85 38.86 9.95 -13.24
CA LYS A 85 39.44 8.99 -12.27
C LYS A 85 38.42 8.13 -11.48
N SER A 86 37.15 8.10 -11.92
CA SER A 86 36.14 7.21 -11.33
C SER A 86 36.49 5.74 -11.56
N HIS A 87 35.80 4.85 -10.83
CA HIS A 87 35.95 3.41 -11.04
C HIS A 87 35.50 3.02 -12.46
N GLY A 88 34.40 3.60 -12.94
CA GLY A 88 33.92 3.42 -14.31
C GLY A 88 34.90 3.87 -15.37
N ALA A 89 35.48 5.07 -15.23
CA ALA A 89 36.45 5.58 -16.20
C ALA A 89 37.67 4.66 -16.35
N ARG A 90 38.15 4.05 -15.25
CA ARG A 90 39.22 3.05 -15.30
C ARG A 90 38.76 1.76 -15.97
N TYR A 91 37.60 1.23 -15.56
CA TYR A 91 37.04 0.02 -16.15
C TYR A 91 36.91 0.10 -17.67
N ILE A 92 36.37 1.22 -18.18
CA ILE A 92 36.23 1.45 -19.62
C ILE A 92 37.59 1.62 -20.30
N ALA A 93 38.52 2.37 -19.72
CA ALA A 93 39.85 2.54 -20.29
C ALA A 93 40.62 1.21 -20.40
N ASP A 94 40.48 0.32 -19.42
CA ASP A 94 41.21 -0.96 -19.37
C ASP A 94 40.61 -2.00 -20.32
N LYS A 95 39.27 -2.09 -20.40
CA LYS A 95 38.57 -3.17 -21.12
C LYS A 95 38.00 -2.78 -22.48
N TYR A 96 37.72 -1.49 -22.70
CA TYR A 96 37.04 -0.98 -23.89
C TYR A 96 37.81 0.22 -24.47
N PRO A 97 39.08 0.04 -24.89
CA PRO A 97 39.94 1.14 -25.36
C PRO A 97 39.41 1.85 -26.62
N GLY A 98 38.48 1.23 -27.35
CA GLY A 98 37.80 1.83 -28.50
C GLY A 98 36.77 2.91 -28.14
N ILE A 99 36.44 3.11 -26.86
CA ILE A 99 35.50 4.15 -26.41
C ILE A 99 36.26 5.46 -26.14
N HIS A 100 35.84 6.57 -26.75
CA HIS A 100 36.47 7.88 -26.53
C HIS A 100 35.96 8.50 -25.23
N VAL A 101 36.72 8.35 -24.15
CA VAL A 101 36.35 8.87 -22.83
C VAL A 101 36.48 10.39 -22.76
N VAL A 102 35.38 11.08 -22.46
CA VAL A 102 35.34 12.52 -22.19
C VAL A 102 35.26 12.73 -20.67
N ALA A 103 36.36 13.18 -20.08
CA ALA A 103 36.47 13.33 -18.63
C ALA A 103 35.75 14.58 -18.11
N VAL A 104 34.75 14.40 -17.24
CA VAL A 104 34.00 15.48 -16.56
C VAL A 104 34.29 15.52 -15.05
N SER A 105 33.94 16.64 -14.41
CA SER A 105 34.20 16.87 -12.97
C SER A 105 33.12 16.29 -12.06
N THR A 106 31.85 16.35 -12.47
CA THR A 106 30.69 15.80 -11.73
C THR A 106 29.78 14.95 -12.60
N TYR A 107 28.91 14.15 -11.98
CA TYR A 107 27.88 13.38 -12.69
C TYR A 107 26.91 14.30 -13.44
N GLU A 108 26.57 15.44 -12.83
CA GLU A 108 25.68 16.44 -13.40
C GLU A 108 26.29 17.10 -14.65
N ASP A 109 27.58 17.41 -14.64
CA ASP A 109 28.29 17.94 -15.82
C ASP A 109 28.24 16.96 -16.99
N GLY A 110 28.39 15.65 -16.72
CA GLY A 110 28.33 14.60 -17.73
C GLY A 110 26.94 14.46 -18.35
N ILE A 111 25.89 14.47 -17.52
CA ILE A 111 24.50 14.42 -17.98
C ILE A 111 24.14 15.70 -18.76
N ASN A 112 24.58 16.87 -18.30
CA ASN A 112 24.37 18.13 -19.03
C ASN A 112 25.12 18.15 -20.38
N ALA A 113 26.32 17.56 -20.45
CA ALA A 113 27.05 17.41 -21.70
C ALA A 113 26.30 16.50 -22.69
N LEU A 114 25.67 15.43 -22.20
CA LEU A 114 24.82 14.55 -23.01
C LEU A 114 23.57 15.28 -23.49
N LEU A 115 22.85 15.98 -22.61
CA LEU A 115 21.68 16.80 -22.97
C LEU A 115 22.02 17.83 -24.07
N GLY A 116 23.17 18.48 -23.94
CA GLY A 116 23.69 19.43 -24.93
C GLY A 116 24.29 18.79 -26.18
N LYS A 117 24.17 17.47 -26.36
CA LYS A 117 24.71 16.69 -27.49
C LYS A 117 26.22 16.88 -27.72
N LYS A 118 26.99 17.20 -26.68
CA LYS A 118 28.45 17.32 -26.73
C LYS A 118 29.15 15.95 -26.64
N VAL A 119 28.43 14.95 -26.16
CA VAL A 119 28.83 13.54 -26.06
C VAL A 119 27.67 12.66 -26.51
N ASP A 120 27.96 11.42 -26.91
CA ASP A 120 26.97 10.46 -27.42
C ASP A 120 26.30 9.66 -26.30
N ALA A 121 27.02 9.44 -25.20
CA ALA A 121 26.50 8.73 -24.02
C ALA A 121 27.14 9.25 -22.73
N PHE A 122 26.52 8.94 -21.61
CA PHE A 122 27.09 9.10 -20.28
C PHE A 122 27.18 7.74 -19.59
N PHE A 123 28.32 7.44 -18.94
CA PHE A 123 28.50 6.21 -18.18
C PHE A 123 28.77 6.49 -16.70
N GLY A 124 27.98 5.88 -15.82
CA GLY A 124 28.10 6.07 -14.38
C GLY A 124 27.21 5.11 -13.59
N PRO A 125 27.20 5.21 -12.24
CA PRO A 125 26.33 4.41 -11.41
C PRO A 125 24.86 4.69 -11.72
N GLU A 126 24.09 3.64 -11.98
CA GLU A 126 22.69 3.70 -12.40
C GLU A 126 21.84 4.49 -11.40
N ALA A 127 21.96 4.19 -10.11
CA ALA A 127 21.21 4.88 -9.06
C ALA A 127 21.49 6.40 -9.01
N THR A 128 22.71 6.83 -9.33
CA THR A 128 23.06 8.25 -9.40
C THR A 128 22.45 8.91 -10.64
N ILE A 129 22.47 8.21 -11.77
CA ILE A 129 21.82 8.66 -13.01
C ILE A 129 20.33 8.88 -12.76
N THR A 130 19.65 7.87 -12.21
CA THR A 130 18.21 7.92 -11.94
C THR A 130 17.84 9.02 -10.96
N ASP A 131 18.61 9.23 -9.89
CA ASP A 131 18.40 10.32 -8.93
C ASP A 131 18.48 11.70 -9.60
N VAL A 132 19.48 11.92 -10.47
CA VAL A 132 19.64 13.20 -11.19
C VAL A 132 18.50 13.42 -12.19
N LEU A 133 18.15 12.41 -12.99
CA LEU A 133 17.04 12.51 -13.95
C LEU A 133 15.72 12.83 -13.25
N THR A 134 15.43 12.12 -12.16
CA THR A 134 14.18 12.29 -11.39
C THR A 134 14.09 13.67 -10.76
N LYS A 135 15.14 14.11 -10.04
CA LYS A 135 15.14 15.41 -9.36
C LYS A 135 15.03 16.59 -10.32
N LYS A 136 15.54 16.43 -11.54
CA LYS A 136 15.53 17.48 -12.57
C LYS A 136 14.37 17.35 -13.56
N GLY A 137 13.52 16.33 -13.44
CA GLY A 137 12.42 16.08 -14.37
C GLY A 137 12.89 15.84 -15.81
N ILE A 138 14.07 15.25 -16.01
CA ILE A 138 14.63 15.01 -17.34
C ILE A 138 13.99 13.73 -17.91
N THR A 139 13.18 13.88 -18.97
CA THR A 139 12.45 12.77 -19.59
C THR A 139 12.99 12.35 -20.95
N ASN A 140 13.79 13.19 -21.60
CA ASN A 140 14.30 12.95 -22.97
C ASN A 140 15.56 12.07 -23.02
N LEU A 141 16.04 11.55 -21.88
CA LEU A 141 17.13 10.59 -21.80
C LEU A 141 16.61 9.25 -21.27
N LYS A 142 17.26 8.16 -21.66
CA LYS A 142 16.97 6.81 -21.16
C LYS A 142 18.23 6.03 -20.82
N ILE A 143 18.12 5.14 -19.85
CA ILE A 143 19.12 4.09 -19.64
C ILE A 143 18.97 3.10 -20.81
N ALA A 144 20.05 2.92 -21.58
CA ALA A 144 20.05 2.02 -22.73
C ALA A 144 20.79 0.71 -22.49
N LEU A 145 21.58 0.61 -21.43
CA LEU A 145 22.29 -0.60 -21.03
C LEU A 145 22.66 -0.55 -19.55
N ASP A 146 22.29 -1.59 -18.80
CA ASP A 146 22.83 -1.87 -17.48
C ASP A 146 24.06 -2.76 -17.58
N VAL A 147 25.13 -2.37 -16.88
CA VAL A 147 26.43 -3.04 -16.91
C VAL A 147 26.63 -3.81 -15.62
N TYR A 148 25.92 -4.93 -15.51
CA TYR A 148 25.93 -5.80 -14.32
C TYR A 148 27.27 -6.48 -14.04
N GLU A 149 28.10 -6.64 -15.07
CA GLU A 149 29.47 -7.14 -14.92
C GLU A 149 30.36 -6.19 -14.10
N MET A 150 29.98 -4.91 -14.01
CA MET A 150 30.73 -3.88 -13.30
C MET A 150 30.01 -3.48 -12.01
N LYS A 151 30.39 -4.14 -10.92
CA LYS A 151 29.89 -3.85 -9.58
C LYS A 151 30.87 -3.01 -8.78
N ALA A 152 30.40 -1.88 -8.25
CA ALA A 152 31.16 -1.11 -7.27
C ALA A 152 30.72 -1.49 -5.86
N SER A 153 31.51 -2.33 -5.18
CA SER A 153 31.31 -2.62 -3.75
C SER A 153 31.78 -1.41 -2.92
N LEU A 154 30.82 -0.74 -2.28
CA LEU A 154 31.04 0.51 -1.57
C LEU A 154 31.19 0.28 -0.07
N SER A 155 32.35 0.61 0.48
CA SER A 155 32.67 0.51 1.91
C SER A 155 32.76 1.90 2.58
N ILE A 156 32.91 1.92 3.91
CA ILE A 156 33.41 3.10 4.62
C ILE A 156 34.93 2.95 4.75
N GLY A 157 35.67 3.96 4.30
CA GLY A 157 37.10 4.09 4.55
C GLY A 157 37.34 4.96 5.78
N ILE A 158 38.06 4.46 6.78
CA ILE A 158 38.43 5.15 8.02
C ILE A 158 39.93 5.40 8.02
N ARG A 159 40.39 6.51 8.62
CA ARG A 159 41.83 6.80 8.79
C ARG A 159 42.63 5.60 9.32
N LYS A 160 43.84 5.42 8.78
CA LYS A 160 44.65 4.21 9.00
C LYS A 160 45.02 3.96 10.46
N ASP A 161 45.19 5.02 11.24
CA ASP A 161 45.58 4.99 12.65
C ASP A 161 44.44 4.66 13.61
N TRP A 162 43.21 4.43 13.12
CA TRP A 162 42.06 3.94 13.92
C TRP A 162 41.57 2.55 13.43
N PRO A 163 42.40 1.49 13.51
CA PRO A 163 42.01 0.16 13.06
C PRO A 163 40.85 -0.44 13.88
N GLU A 164 40.72 -0.09 15.16
CA GLU A 164 39.69 -0.61 16.07
C GLU A 164 38.28 -0.16 15.70
N LEU A 165 38.15 0.97 14.98
CA LEU A 165 36.85 1.46 14.55
C LEU A 165 36.23 0.58 13.45
N ILE A 166 37.03 -0.17 12.68
CA ILE A 166 36.52 -1.07 11.63
C ILE A 166 35.66 -2.21 12.18
N PRO A 167 36.12 -3.05 13.13
CA PRO A 167 35.28 -4.10 13.69
C PRO A 167 34.05 -3.54 14.42
N ILE A 168 34.16 -2.37 15.06
CA ILE A 168 33.01 -1.70 15.68
C ILE A 168 31.96 -1.33 14.62
N LEU A 169 32.38 -0.69 13.52
CA LEU A 169 31.49 -0.34 12.43
C LEU A 169 30.89 -1.58 11.75
N ASN A 170 31.67 -2.64 11.55
CA ASN A 170 31.15 -3.89 11.00
C ASN A 170 30.06 -4.50 11.90
N LYS A 171 30.27 -4.56 13.22
CA LYS A 171 29.25 -5.01 14.19
C LYS A 171 27.97 -4.17 14.12
N VAL A 172 28.10 -2.85 14.00
CA VAL A 172 26.93 -1.97 13.83
C VAL A 172 26.21 -2.23 12.52
N LEU A 173 26.95 -2.43 11.42
CA LEU A 173 26.36 -2.74 10.12
C LEU A 173 25.65 -4.10 10.12
N ASP A 174 26.18 -5.09 10.84
CA ASP A 174 25.56 -6.39 11.09
C ASP A 174 24.30 -6.30 11.96
N ALA A 175 24.29 -5.42 12.96
CA ALA A 175 23.16 -5.25 13.86
C ALA A 175 21.97 -4.49 13.23
N ILE A 176 22.10 -3.96 12.01
CA ILE A 176 20.97 -3.36 11.29
C ILE A 176 20.13 -4.50 10.68
N PRO A 177 18.84 -4.63 11.04
CA PRO A 177 17.96 -5.65 10.48
C PRO A 177 17.86 -5.58 8.95
N ALA A 178 17.70 -6.74 8.29
CA ALA A 178 17.57 -6.84 6.84
C ALA A 178 16.44 -5.94 6.29
N GLU A 179 15.29 -5.87 6.98
CA GLU A 179 14.17 -5.00 6.61
C GLU A 179 14.54 -3.51 6.61
N LYS A 180 15.38 -3.07 7.56
CA LYS A 180 15.87 -1.69 7.61
C LYS A 180 16.86 -1.42 6.49
N HIS A 181 17.74 -2.37 6.17
CA HIS A 181 18.62 -2.28 5.00
C HIS A 181 17.80 -2.15 3.72
N LEU A 182 16.76 -2.97 3.56
CA LEU A 182 15.83 -2.94 2.43
C LEU A 182 15.06 -1.61 2.36
N LYS A 183 14.54 -1.10 3.48
CA LYS A 183 13.83 0.19 3.53
C LYS A 183 14.74 1.37 3.14
N ILE A 184 16.00 1.36 3.59
CA ILE A 184 16.98 2.38 3.21
C ILE A 184 17.34 2.26 1.73
N ARG A 185 17.57 1.05 1.22
CA ARG A 185 17.82 0.82 -0.21
C ARG A 185 16.65 1.29 -1.06
N ARG A 186 15.42 0.84 -0.78
CA ARG A 186 14.19 1.22 -1.51
C ARG A 186 13.95 2.73 -1.56
N LYS A 187 14.36 3.46 -0.51
CA LYS A 187 14.22 4.92 -0.48
C LYS A 187 15.17 5.64 -1.45
N TRP A 188 16.33 5.07 -1.74
CA TRP A 188 17.44 5.80 -2.37
C TRP A 188 18.03 5.14 -3.63
N LEU A 189 17.72 3.86 -3.89
CA LEU A 189 18.19 3.09 -5.04
C LEU A 189 16.97 2.55 -5.80
N SER A 190 17.08 2.48 -7.13
CA SER A 190 16.06 1.88 -8.00
C SER A 190 15.79 0.41 -7.66
N PRO A 191 14.56 -0.09 -7.90
CA PRO A 191 14.19 -1.50 -7.68
C PRO A 191 15.05 -2.51 -8.45
N ASP A 192 15.65 -2.12 -9.57
CA ASP A 192 16.38 -3.00 -10.50
C ASP A 192 17.81 -3.37 -10.06
N VAL A 193 18.31 -2.81 -8.93
CA VAL A 193 19.65 -3.08 -8.37
C VAL A 193 19.67 -4.31 -7.43
N GLU A 194 18.72 -5.24 -7.58
CA GLU A 194 18.83 -6.54 -6.93
C GLU A 194 19.87 -7.39 -7.68
N ALA A 195 20.89 -7.83 -6.94
CA ALA A 195 21.83 -8.83 -7.42
C ALA A 195 21.06 -10.14 -7.67
N GLY A 196 20.66 -10.35 -8.93
CA GLY A 196 20.08 -11.61 -9.38
C GLY A 196 21.00 -12.78 -9.01
N LYS A 197 20.40 -13.87 -8.54
CA LYS A 197 21.06 -15.19 -8.59
C LYS A 197 21.52 -15.38 -10.04
N LYS A 198 22.73 -15.89 -10.24
CA LYS A 198 23.21 -16.16 -11.61
C LYS A 198 22.32 -17.26 -12.19
N LEU A 199 21.48 -16.93 -13.18
CA LEU A 199 20.68 -17.92 -13.92
C LEU A 199 21.62 -19.04 -14.42
N SER A 200 21.41 -20.26 -13.91
CA SER A 200 22.27 -21.40 -14.21
C SER A 200 21.52 -22.42 -15.07
N LEU A 201 21.72 -22.30 -16.39
CA LEU A 201 21.29 -23.31 -17.36
C LEU A 201 22.34 -24.41 -17.50
N THR A 202 21.89 -25.65 -17.62
CA THR A 202 22.72 -26.83 -17.91
C THR A 202 23.30 -26.75 -19.31
N ALA A 203 24.34 -27.55 -19.60
CA ALA A 203 24.91 -27.63 -20.94
C ALA A 203 23.89 -28.08 -21.99
N ALA A 204 23.02 -29.03 -21.65
CA ALA A 204 21.96 -29.52 -22.52
C ALA A 204 20.93 -28.43 -22.83
N GLU A 205 20.51 -27.64 -21.84
CA GLU A 205 19.57 -26.53 -22.04
C GLU A 205 20.16 -25.41 -22.90
N LYS A 206 21.45 -25.10 -22.72
CA LYS A 206 22.15 -24.13 -23.56
C LYS A 206 22.26 -24.60 -25.00
N ALA A 207 22.65 -25.85 -25.23
CA ALA A 207 22.72 -26.42 -26.56
C ALA A 207 21.33 -26.43 -27.23
N TRP A 208 20.30 -26.78 -26.47
CA TRP A 208 18.92 -26.78 -26.96
C TRP A 208 18.45 -25.39 -27.39
N LEU A 209 18.78 -24.33 -26.63
CA LEU A 209 18.46 -22.94 -27.01
C LEU A 209 19.19 -22.49 -28.28
N VAL A 210 20.42 -22.95 -28.51
CA VAL A 210 21.16 -22.67 -29.75
C VAL A 210 20.49 -23.34 -30.96
N GLU A 211 19.96 -24.54 -30.79
CA GLU A 211 19.22 -25.25 -31.85
C GLU A 211 17.81 -24.67 -32.11
N HIS A 212 17.26 -23.93 -31.14
CA HIS A 212 15.90 -23.41 -31.16
C HIS A 212 15.88 -21.89 -30.94
N GLU A 213 16.49 -21.16 -31.88
CA GLU A 213 16.65 -19.69 -31.81
C GLU A 213 15.31 -18.93 -31.80
N ARG A 214 14.20 -19.57 -32.19
CA ARG A 214 12.86 -18.98 -32.26
C ARG A 214 11.81 -19.94 -31.71
N ILE A 215 11.27 -19.59 -30.55
CA ILE A 215 10.26 -20.36 -29.81
C ILE A 215 8.94 -19.58 -29.85
N ARG A 216 7.93 -20.12 -30.50
CA ARG A 216 6.63 -19.46 -30.69
C ARG A 216 5.70 -19.77 -29.51
N ILE A 217 5.34 -18.73 -28.77
CA ILE A 217 4.48 -18.82 -27.60
C ILE A 217 3.11 -18.18 -27.87
N GLY A 218 2.05 -18.98 -27.77
CA GLY A 218 0.68 -18.54 -27.96
C GLY A 218 0.17 -17.68 -26.81
N THR A 219 -0.53 -16.58 -27.13
CA THR A 219 -1.25 -15.74 -26.17
C THR A 219 -2.65 -15.42 -26.68
N MET A 220 -3.62 -15.20 -25.80
CA MET A 220 -4.93 -14.71 -26.25
C MET A 220 -4.81 -13.31 -26.85
N ASP A 221 -5.57 -13.04 -27.91
CA ASP A 221 -5.59 -11.76 -28.61
C ASP A 221 -6.58 -10.73 -28.02
N ALA A 222 -7.54 -11.19 -27.20
CA ALA A 222 -8.59 -10.36 -26.62
C ALA A 222 -8.93 -10.71 -25.15
N TRP A 223 -7.92 -10.72 -24.26
CA TRP A 223 -8.11 -10.97 -22.82
C TRP A 223 -7.35 -9.98 -21.91
N PRO A 224 -7.68 -8.68 -21.97
CA PRO A 224 -7.05 -7.69 -21.10
C PRO A 224 -7.46 -7.88 -19.63
N PRO A 225 -6.60 -7.52 -18.65
CA PRO A 225 -5.28 -6.93 -18.79
C PRO A 225 -4.14 -7.94 -19.07
N PHE A 226 -4.45 -9.24 -19.22
CA PHE A 226 -3.41 -10.28 -19.28
C PHE A 226 -2.72 -10.33 -20.63
N ASN A 227 -3.48 -10.60 -21.70
CA ASN A 227 -2.94 -10.71 -23.05
C ASN A 227 -3.97 -10.19 -24.04
N PHE A 228 -3.57 -9.23 -24.86
CA PHE A 228 -4.40 -8.69 -25.92
C PHE A 228 -3.53 -8.02 -26.99
N VAL A 229 -4.13 -7.69 -28.13
CA VAL A 229 -3.48 -6.90 -29.18
C VAL A 229 -3.88 -5.43 -29.02
N ASP A 230 -2.89 -4.54 -28.96
CA ASP A 230 -3.11 -3.11 -28.84
C ASP A 230 -3.65 -2.48 -30.15
N ARG A 231 -3.95 -1.18 -30.13
CA ARG A 231 -4.46 -0.45 -31.30
C ARG A 231 -3.48 -0.42 -32.49
N ASN A 232 -2.20 -0.69 -32.26
CA ASN A 232 -1.15 -0.73 -33.29
C ASN A 232 -0.90 -2.14 -33.82
N GLY A 233 -1.69 -3.13 -33.40
CA GLY A 233 -1.51 -4.52 -33.80
C GLY A 233 -0.38 -5.25 -33.04
N LYS A 234 0.11 -4.70 -31.92
CA LYS A 234 1.20 -5.31 -31.14
C LYS A 234 0.66 -6.08 -29.92
N PRO A 235 1.23 -7.24 -29.57
CA PRO A 235 0.91 -7.91 -28.31
C PRO A 235 1.21 -7.01 -27.10
N ALA A 236 0.26 -6.94 -26.18
CA ALA A 236 0.30 -6.11 -24.98
C ALA A 236 -0.35 -6.84 -23.79
N GLY A 237 -0.22 -6.26 -22.60
CA GLY A 237 -0.71 -6.82 -21.34
C GLY A 237 0.38 -7.40 -20.44
N ILE A 238 -0.05 -7.95 -19.30
CA ILE A 238 0.80 -8.57 -18.29
C ILE A 238 1.65 -9.70 -18.91
N GLY A 239 1.06 -10.55 -19.76
CA GLY A 239 1.77 -11.66 -20.40
C GLY A 239 2.89 -11.18 -21.33
N ALA A 240 2.65 -10.12 -22.11
CA ALA A 240 3.70 -9.49 -22.92
C ALA A 240 4.88 -8.97 -22.07
N GLY A 241 4.59 -8.39 -20.90
CA GLY A 241 5.62 -7.97 -19.94
C GLY A 241 6.43 -9.13 -19.36
N TYR A 242 5.76 -10.26 -19.06
CA TYR A 242 6.46 -11.50 -18.65
C TYR A 242 7.34 -12.05 -19.78
N VAL A 243 6.85 -12.09 -21.03
CA VAL A 243 7.67 -12.54 -22.17
C VAL A 243 8.87 -11.63 -22.38
N GLN A 244 8.73 -10.31 -22.21
CA GLN A 244 9.86 -9.39 -22.24
C GLN A 244 10.90 -9.72 -21.15
N ALA A 245 10.46 -9.96 -19.92
CA ALA A 245 11.34 -10.33 -18.80
C ALA A 245 12.04 -11.69 -19.01
N LEU A 246 11.34 -12.65 -19.62
CA LEU A 246 11.91 -13.93 -20.04
C LEU A 246 12.96 -13.72 -21.14
N ASN A 247 12.66 -12.91 -22.15
CA ASN A 247 13.56 -12.63 -23.28
C ASN A 247 14.85 -11.90 -22.90
N ARG A 248 14.84 -11.08 -21.83
CA ARG A 248 16.07 -10.49 -21.27
C ARG A 248 17.09 -11.54 -20.81
N ARG A 249 16.60 -12.73 -20.45
CA ARG A 249 17.39 -13.87 -19.93
C ARG A 249 17.61 -14.97 -20.95
N LEU A 250 16.84 -14.96 -22.03
CA LEU A 250 16.85 -15.94 -23.13
C LEU A 250 17.30 -15.34 -24.46
N ASP A 251 17.94 -14.17 -24.42
CA ASP A 251 18.47 -13.46 -25.59
C ASP A 251 17.46 -13.28 -26.74
N GLY A 252 16.19 -13.05 -26.39
CA GLY A 252 15.13 -12.77 -27.35
C GLY A 252 14.49 -13.99 -28.03
N ALA A 253 14.76 -15.22 -27.57
CA ALA A 253 14.29 -16.44 -28.23
C ALA A 253 12.75 -16.61 -28.31
N LEU A 254 11.97 -15.97 -27.44
CA LEU A 254 10.51 -16.10 -27.41
C LEU A 254 9.82 -15.10 -28.35
N GLU A 255 8.92 -15.61 -29.20
CA GLU A 255 8.05 -14.82 -30.07
C GLU A 255 6.57 -15.04 -29.69
N ILE A 256 5.85 -13.95 -29.42
CA ILE A 256 4.43 -13.99 -29.11
C ILE A 256 3.60 -14.20 -30.38
N VAL A 257 2.73 -15.21 -30.38
CA VAL A 257 1.73 -15.46 -31.42
C VAL A 257 0.33 -15.26 -30.83
N PRO A 258 -0.31 -14.10 -31.08
CA PRO A 258 -1.67 -13.83 -30.58
C PRO A 258 -2.73 -14.63 -31.37
N GLY A 259 -3.77 -15.11 -30.70
CA GLY A 259 -4.94 -15.70 -31.36
C GLY A 259 -6.04 -16.15 -30.39
N ASP A 260 -7.16 -16.64 -30.94
CA ASP A 260 -8.27 -17.20 -30.15
C ASP A 260 -7.80 -18.39 -29.31
N TRP A 261 -8.27 -18.46 -28.06
CA TRP A 261 -7.89 -19.49 -27.09
C TRP A 261 -7.99 -20.91 -27.64
N LYS A 262 -9.06 -21.25 -28.38
CA LYS A 262 -9.24 -22.61 -28.90
C LYS A 262 -8.21 -22.93 -29.97
N VAL A 263 -7.89 -21.96 -30.82
CA VAL A 263 -6.92 -22.11 -31.91
C VAL A 263 -5.52 -22.31 -31.34
N ILE A 264 -5.04 -21.40 -30.50
CA ILE A 264 -3.69 -21.48 -29.93
C ILE A 264 -3.50 -22.70 -29.01
N TYR A 265 -4.58 -23.17 -28.36
CA TYR A 265 -4.58 -24.40 -27.57
C TYR A 265 -4.39 -25.65 -28.44
N GLU A 266 -5.13 -25.75 -29.54
CA GLU A 266 -4.97 -26.86 -30.50
C GLU A 266 -3.63 -26.77 -31.24
N ASP A 267 -3.15 -25.57 -31.56
CA ASP A 267 -1.86 -25.38 -32.23
C ASP A 267 -0.69 -25.93 -31.42
N VAL A 268 -0.68 -25.80 -30.09
CA VAL A 268 0.37 -26.44 -29.27
C VAL A 268 0.22 -27.95 -29.23
N LYS A 269 -1.02 -28.47 -29.15
CA LYS A 269 -1.30 -29.93 -29.20
C LYS A 269 -0.83 -30.56 -30.51
N GLU A 270 -1.05 -29.85 -31.62
CA GLU A 270 -0.68 -30.26 -32.96
C GLU A 270 0.73 -29.80 -33.35
N LYS A 271 1.50 -29.26 -32.39
CA LYS A 271 2.92 -28.86 -32.53
C LYS A 271 3.14 -27.75 -33.57
N ARG A 272 2.09 -26.99 -33.91
CA ARG A 272 2.17 -25.75 -34.70
C ARG A 272 2.63 -24.56 -33.85
N LEU A 273 2.50 -24.61 -32.54
CA LEU A 273 3.09 -23.69 -31.56
C LEU A 273 3.91 -24.47 -30.53
N ASP A 274 4.87 -23.79 -29.90
CA ASP A 274 5.86 -24.44 -29.02
C ASP A 274 5.45 -24.35 -27.55
N ALA A 275 4.77 -23.27 -27.17
CA ALA A 275 4.24 -23.03 -25.84
C ALA A 275 2.95 -22.19 -25.87
N LEU A 276 2.23 -22.16 -24.75
CA LEU A 276 1.00 -21.40 -24.53
C LEU A 276 1.03 -20.72 -23.15
N MET A 277 0.69 -19.44 -23.09
CA MET A 277 0.54 -18.69 -21.82
C MET A 277 -0.84 -18.84 -21.20
N ASP A 278 -0.96 -18.43 -19.93
CA ASP A 278 -2.22 -18.34 -19.15
C ASP A 278 -3.01 -19.65 -19.02
N ILE A 279 -2.37 -20.79 -19.21
CA ILE A 279 -3.02 -22.09 -19.14
C ILE A 279 -3.00 -22.63 -17.70
N THR A 280 -4.18 -22.85 -17.13
CA THR A 280 -4.31 -23.52 -15.82
C THR A 280 -4.05 -25.03 -15.93
N PRO A 281 -3.10 -25.58 -15.15
CA PRO A 281 -2.86 -27.03 -15.06
C PRO A 281 -4.10 -27.77 -14.56
N LYS A 282 -4.45 -28.86 -15.24
CA LYS A 282 -5.56 -29.75 -14.89
C LYS A 282 -5.25 -31.15 -15.41
N PRO A 283 -5.77 -32.23 -14.80
CA PRO A 283 -5.47 -33.61 -15.22
C PRO A 283 -5.65 -33.85 -16.73
N GLY A 284 -6.75 -33.38 -17.31
CA GLY A 284 -7.01 -33.52 -18.75
C GLY A 284 -6.05 -32.72 -19.66
N ARG A 285 -5.43 -31.66 -19.16
CA ARG A 285 -4.45 -30.84 -19.91
C ARG A 285 -3.02 -31.36 -19.71
N GLU A 286 -2.70 -31.92 -18.55
CA GLU A 286 -1.38 -32.51 -18.25
C GLU A 286 -1.03 -33.69 -19.17
N ALA A 287 -2.05 -34.35 -19.74
CA ALA A 287 -1.89 -35.35 -20.79
C ALA A 287 -1.26 -34.79 -22.08
N HIS A 288 -1.41 -33.49 -22.36
CA HIS A 288 -1.01 -32.86 -23.63
C HIS A 288 0.06 -31.76 -23.48
N PHE A 289 0.33 -31.29 -22.26
CA PHE A 289 1.25 -30.18 -21.99
C PHE A 289 2.23 -30.52 -20.87
N ASN A 290 3.39 -29.86 -20.88
CA ASN A 290 4.26 -29.75 -19.70
C ASN A 290 4.08 -28.36 -19.09
N PHE A 291 3.81 -28.28 -17.79
CA PHE A 291 3.53 -27.02 -17.12
C PHE A 291 4.72 -26.50 -16.31
N THR A 292 4.95 -25.20 -16.40
CA THR A 292 5.67 -24.46 -15.36
C THR A 292 4.82 -24.38 -14.09
N GLN A 293 5.42 -23.98 -12.98
CA GLN A 293 4.67 -23.44 -11.86
C GLN A 293 3.89 -22.18 -12.31
N PRO A 294 2.73 -21.90 -11.68
CA PRO A 294 2.00 -20.67 -11.97
C PRO A 294 2.87 -19.44 -11.70
N TYR A 295 3.04 -18.58 -12.70
CA TYR A 295 3.73 -17.30 -12.55
C TYR A 295 2.82 -16.22 -11.98
N LEU A 296 1.50 -16.42 -12.07
CA LEU A 296 0.51 -15.50 -11.51
C LEU A 296 -0.74 -16.26 -11.06
N ASN A 297 -1.20 -15.98 -9.84
CA ASN A 297 -2.42 -16.55 -9.27
C ASN A 297 -3.44 -15.43 -9.06
N VAL A 298 -4.61 -15.57 -9.68
CA VAL A 298 -5.63 -14.51 -9.67
C VAL A 298 -6.94 -15.07 -9.15
N PRO A 299 -7.47 -14.54 -8.03
CA PRO A 299 -8.71 -15.04 -7.47
C PRO A 299 -9.90 -14.76 -8.38
N HIS A 300 -10.96 -15.54 -8.21
CA HIS A 300 -12.25 -15.25 -8.81
C HIS A 300 -13.14 -14.55 -7.80
N VAL A 301 -13.82 -13.50 -8.24
CA VAL A 301 -14.66 -12.62 -7.41
C VAL A 301 -16.10 -12.66 -7.88
N ILE A 302 -17.00 -12.25 -7.01
CA ILE A 302 -18.40 -11.98 -7.30
C ILE A 302 -18.55 -10.47 -7.44
N VAL A 303 -19.08 -10.01 -8.56
CA VAL A 303 -19.38 -8.59 -8.81
C VAL A 303 -20.89 -8.43 -8.87
N ALA A 304 -21.43 -7.44 -8.16
CA ALA A 304 -22.84 -7.09 -8.20
C ALA A 304 -23.00 -5.56 -8.04
N LYS A 305 -24.24 -5.08 -8.12
CA LYS A 305 -24.54 -3.64 -8.01
C LYS A 305 -24.27 -3.11 -6.60
N ASN A 306 -23.91 -1.84 -6.50
CA ASN A 306 -23.55 -1.21 -5.22
C ASN A 306 -24.67 -1.27 -4.16
N ASP A 307 -25.92 -1.21 -4.60
CA ASP A 307 -27.14 -1.04 -3.82
C ASP A 307 -27.83 -2.35 -3.40
N VAL A 308 -27.20 -3.51 -3.65
CA VAL A 308 -27.78 -4.81 -3.25
C VAL A 308 -27.08 -5.39 -2.01
N PRO A 309 -27.77 -6.27 -1.24
CA PRO A 309 -27.14 -6.99 -0.14
C PRO A 309 -25.83 -7.67 -0.55
N PHE A 310 -24.86 -7.67 0.35
CA PHE A 310 -23.54 -8.22 0.08
C PHE A 310 -23.63 -9.72 -0.24
N ILE A 311 -22.96 -10.16 -1.31
CA ILE A 311 -22.96 -11.56 -1.79
C ILE A 311 -21.58 -12.11 -1.51
N SER A 312 -21.42 -12.80 -0.39
CA SER A 312 -20.11 -13.15 0.15
C SER A 312 -19.48 -14.36 -0.55
N ASN A 313 -20.30 -15.33 -0.97
CA ASN A 313 -19.85 -16.61 -1.50
C ASN A 313 -20.88 -17.23 -2.46
N GLU A 314 -20.57 -18.40 -3.01
CA GLU A 314 -21.42 -19.10 -3.97
C GLU A 314 -22.82 -19.48 -3.44
N GLY A 315 -22.97 -19.76 -2.14
CA GLY A 315 -24.26 -20.11 -1.55
C GLY A 315 -25.27 -18.95 -1.64
N ASP A 316 -24.79 -17.72 -1.52
CA ASP A 316 -25.61 -16.50 -1.59
C ASP A 316 -26.14 -16.24 -3.02
N LEU A 317 -25.65 -16.98 -4.03
CA LEU A 317 -26.09 -16.91 -5.41
C LEU A 317 -27.26 -17.86 -5.73
N ILE A 318 -27.67 -18.73 -4.80
CA ILE A 318 -28.78 -19.66 -5.01
C ILE A 318 -30.06 -18.89 -5.34
N GLY A 319 -30.75 -19.28 -6.42
CA GLY A 319 -31.95 -18.61 -6.91
C GLY A 319 -31.71 -17.32 -7.71
N LYS A 320 -30.48 -16.79 -7.71
CA LYS A 320 -30.06 -15.60 -8.48
C LYS A 320 -29.64 -15.97 -9.91
N THR A 321 -29.68 -14.97 -10.78
CA THR A 321 -29.18 -15.03 -12.17
C THR A 321 -27.73 -14.59 -12.22
N LEU A 322 -26.84 -15.52 -12.59
CA LEU A 322 -25.40 -15.32 -12.65
C LEU A 322 -24.95 -15.15 -14.11
N ALA A 323 -24.37 -14.00 -14.44
CA ALA A 323 -23.72 -13.74 -15.72
C ALA A 323 -22.32 -14.36 -15.75
N LEU A 324 -22.05 -15.21 -16.74
CA LEU A 324 -20.76 -15.88 -16.93
C LEU A 324 -20.32 -15.84 -18.39
N GLU A 325 -19.02 -15.88 -18.64
CA GLU A 325 -18.48 -15.94 -20.00
C GLU A 325 -18.63 -17.34 -20.61
N ARG A 326 -19.12 -17.39 -21.84
CA ARG A 326 -19.27 -18.61 -22.62
C ARG A 326 -17.91 -19.27 -22.84
N GLY A 327 -17.85 -20.58 -22.59
CA GLY A 327 -16.63 -21.38 -22.82
C GLY A 327 -15.59 -21.32 -21.70
N PHE A 328 -15.81 -20.52 -20.64
CA PHE A 328 -14.92 -20.47 -19.49
C PHE A 328 -15.28 -21.51 -18.42
N GLY A 329 -14.28 -21.92 -17.63
CA GLY A 329 -14.43 -22.97 -16.63
C GLY A 329 -15.41 -22.65 -15.49
N ASN A 330 -15.82 -21.40 -15.30
CA ASN A 330 -16.82 -21.03 -14.31
C ASN A 330 -18.21 -21.57 -14.66
N VAL A 331 -18.57 -21.60 -15.95
CA VAL A 331 -19.86 -22.16 -16.39
C VAL A 331 -19.98 -23.62 -15.97
N LYS A 332 -18.95 -24.43 -16.26
CA LYS A 332 -18.90 -25.84 -15.84
C LYS A 332 -18.97 -25.97 -14.31
N TYR A 333 -18.16 -25.18 -13.59
CA TYR A 333 -18.13 -25.21 -12.13
C TYR A 333 -19.50 -24.94 -11.49
N PHE A 334 -20.19 -23.88 -11.89
CA PHE A 334 -21.51 -23.55 -11.31
C PHE A 334 -22.58 -24.57 -11.71
N ARG A 335 -22.55 -25.10 -12.94
CA ARG A 335 -23.47 -26.18 -13.34
C ARG A 335 -23.32 -27.44 -12.51
N GLU A 336 -22.08 -27.83 -12.20
CA GLU A 336 -21.78 -29.06 -11.46
C GLU A 336 -22.00 -28.92 -9.94
N ASN A 337 -21.65 -27.78 -9.36
CA ASN A 337 -21.60 -27.61 -7.90
C ASN A 337 -22.76 -26.79 -7.33
N TYR A 338 -23.40 -25.95 -8.14
CA TYR A 338 -24.49 -25.05 -7.74
C TYR A 338 -25.61 -25.01 -8.80
N PRO A 339 -26.24 -26.15 -9.12
CA PRO A 339 -27.24 -26.24 -10.19
C PRO A 339 -28.49 -25.37 -9.97
N GLN A 340 -28.68 -24.89 -8.74
CA GLN A 340 -29.77 -23.98 -8.34
C GLN A 340 -29.49 -22.51 -8.72
N VAL A 341 -28.28 -22.17 -9.18
CA VAL A 341 -27.93 -20.85 -9.69
C VAL A 341 -28.34 -20.77 -11.17
N LYS A 342 -29.10 -19.73 -11.54
CA LYS A 342 -29.55 -19.54 -12.93
C LYS A 342 -28.43 -18.92 -13.75
N ILE A 343 -27.76 -19.70 -14.59
CA ILE A 343 -26.62 -19.22 -15.38
C ILE A 343 -27.10 -18.60 -16.70
N LYS A 344 -26.65 -17.38 -16.99
CA LYS A 344 -26.78 -16.73 -18.31
C LYS A 344 -25.40 -16.50 -18.91
N GLU A 345 -25.15 -17.09 -20.07
CA GLU A 345 -23.84 -17.05 -20.73
C GLU A 345 -23.73 -15.85 -21.68
N TYR A 346 -22.60 -15.15 -21.62
CA TYR A 346 -22.27 -13.98 -22.43
C TYR A 346 -21.01 -14.23 -23.27
N ARG A 347 -20.81 -13.44 -24.33
CA ARG A 347 -19.68 -13.66 -25.26
C ARG A 347 -18.31 -13.33 -24.66
N ASP A 348 -18.25 -12.39 -23.73
CA ASP A 348 -17.01 -11.92 -23.07
C ASP A 348 -17.35 -11.27 -21.71
N THR A 349 -16.31 -10.87 -20.97
CA THR A 349 -16.45 -10.26 -19.64
C THR A 349 -17.16 -8.89 -19.67
N PRO A 350 -16.86 -7.95 -20.59
CA PRO A 350 -17.65 -6.73 -20.79
C PRO A 350 -19.15 -6.95 -20.89
N HIS A 351 -19.60 -7.89 -21.72
CA HIS A 351 -21.03 -8.15 -21.89
C HIS A 351 -21.66 -8.77 -20.64
N ALA A 352 -20.93 -9.63 -19.93
CA ALA A 352 -21.39 -10.21 -18.68
C ALA A 352 -21.53 -9.15 -17.58
N LEU A 353 -20.54 -8.29 -17.39
CA LEU A 353 -20.58 -7.20 -16.41
C LEU A 353 -21.63 -6.15 -16.77
N GLY A 354 -21.72 -5.76 -18.05
CA GLY A 354 -22.73 -4.82 -18.53
C GLY A 354 -24.15 -5.32 -18.29
N ALA A 355 -24.40 -6.64 -18.38
CA ALA A 355 -25.69 -7.21 -18.05
C ALA A 355 -26.05 -7.08 -16.56
N VAL A 356 -25.07 -7.23 -15.67
CA VAL A 356 -25.26 -6.98 -14.23
C VAL A 356 -25.53 -5.49 -13.97
N ALA A 357 -24.77 -4.61 -14.62
CA ALA A 357 -24.96 -3.17 -14.51
C ALA A 357 -26.37 -2.72 -14.95
N ARG A 358 -26.94 -3.37 -15.99
CA ARG A 358 -28.30 -3.12 -16.48
C ARG A 358 -29.40 -3.87 -15.71
N GLY A 359 -29.05 -4.72 -14.74
CA GLY A 359 -30.01 -5.53 -13.98
C GLY A 359 -30.60 -6.72 -14.73
N GLU A 360 -30.01 -7.14 -15.86
CA GLU A 360 -30.40 -8.36 -16.57
C GLU A 360 -29.89 -9.65 -15.90
N ALA A 361 -28.92 -9.50 -15.01
CA ALA A 361 -28.37 -10.53 -14.14
C ALA A 361 -28.11 -9.92 -12.75
N ASP A 362 -28.17 -10.74 -11.71
CA ASP A 362 -28.00 -10.29 -10.32
C ASP A 362 -26.53 -10.14 -9.94
N ALA A 363 -25.65 -10.95 -10.53
CA ALA A 363 -24.22 -10.93 -10.28
C ALA A 363 -23.42 -11.48 -11.46
N TYR A 364 -22.12 -11.20 -11.47
CA TYR A 364 -21.10 -11.82 -12.32
C TYR A 364 -20.10 -12.56 -11.42
N ALA A 365 -19.52 -13.66 -11.89
CA ALA A 365 -18.45 -14.35 -11.18
C ALA A 365 -17.29 -14.77 -12.10
N GLY A 366 -16.11 -14.20 -11.87
CA GLY A 366 -14.95 -14.49 -12.72
C GLY A 366 -13.65 -13.86 -12.25
N ASN A 367 -12.66 -13.83 -13.14
CA ASN A 367 -11.29 -13.41 -12.82
C ASN A 367 -11.26 -11.95 -12.34
N ARG A 368 -10.69 -11.71 -11.15
CA ARG A 368 -10.68 -10.40 -10.50
C ARG A 368 -10.03 -9.31 -11.34
N SER A 369 -8.87 -9.59 -11.91
CA SER A 369 -8.11 -8.57 -12.65
C SER A 369 -8.81 -8.20 -13.96
N VAL A 370 -9.43 -9.16 -14.64
CA VAL A 370 -10.26 -8.87 -15.83
C VAL A 370 -11.46 -8.03 -15.43
N ALA A 371 -12.16 -8.41 -14.35
CA ALA A 371 -13.36 -7.72 -13.92
C ALA A 371 -13.10 -6.26 -13.54
N LEU A 372 -12.07 -6.01 -12.73
CA LEU A 372 -11.68 -4.65 -12.34
C LEU A 372 -11.22 -3.82 -13.53
N TYR A 373 -10.38 -4.38 -14.39
CA TYR A 373 -9.93 -3.69 -15.60
C TYR A 373 -11.09 -3.25 -16.48
N VAL A 374 -12.08 -4.13 -16.70
CA VAL A 374 -13.26 -3.80 -17.50
C VAL A 374 -14.14 -2.75 -16.81
N ILE A 375 -14.40 -2.90 -15.51
CA ILE A 375 -15.18 -1.91 -14.74
C ILE A 375 -14.54 -0.52 -14.82
N GLU A 376 -13.22 -0.45 -14.70
CA GLU A 376 -12.46 0.80 -14.75
C GLU A 376 -12.44 1.38 -16.17
N ASN A 377 -12.05 0.59 -17.18
CA ASN A 377 -11.94 1.07 -18.55
C ASN A 377 -13.28 1.45 -19.20
N GLU A 378 -14.36 0.75 -18.85
CA GLU A 378 -15.72 1.06 -19.34
C GLU A 378 -16.47 2.03 -18.41
N VAL A 379 -15.84 2.50 -17.33
CA VAL A 379 -16.39 3.49 -16.39
C VAL A 379 -17.73 3.04 -15.80
N ILE A 380 -17.83 1.75 -15.45
CA ILE A 380 -19.06 1.17 -14.87
C ILE A 380 -19.13 1.55 -13.39
N SER A 381 -19.83 2.64 -13.08
CA SER A 381 -19.84 3.23 -11.73
C SER A 381 -20.75 2.52 -10.72
N ASN A 382 -21.71 1.71 -11.19
CA ASN A 382 -22.74 1.10 -10.35
C ASN A 382 -22.41 -0.33 -9.90
N LEU A 383 -21.22 -0.85 -10.22
CA LEU A 383 -20.78 -2.19 -9.84
C LEU A 383 -19.62 -2.14 -8.84
N ARG A 384 -19.59 -3.13 -7.95
CA ARG A 384 -18.46 -3.38 -7.04
C ARG A 384 -18.23 -4.87 -6.84
N ILE A 385 -17.06 -5.22 -6.33
CA ILE A 385 -16.81 -6.58 -5.85
C ILE A 385 -17.58 -6.77 -4.55
N HIS A 386 -18.41 -7.81 -4.51
CA HIS A 386 -19.06 -8.30 -3.30
C HIS A 386 -18.12 -9.33 -2.66
N GLY A 387 -18.22 -10.59 -3.06
CA GLY A 387 -17.47 -11.68 -2.45
C GLY A 387 -16.34 -12.25 -3.29
N ARG A 388 -15.77 -13.34 -2.78
CA ARG A 388 -14.78 -14.16 -3.47
C ARG A 388 -15.31 -15.59 -3.58
N LEU A 389 -15.09 -16.23 -4.72
CA LEU A 389 -15.43 -17.65 -4.88
C LEU A 389 -14.50 -18.50 -3.99
N LYS A 390 -15.06 -19.55 -3.37
CA LYS A 390 -14.30 -20.51 -2.56
C LYS A 390 -13.37 -21.39 -3.41
N LYS A 391 -13.71 -21.64 -4.67
CA LYS A 391 -12.84 -22.38 -5.59
C LYS A 391 -11.50 -21.67 -5.81
N ALA A 392 -10.49 -22.45 -6.18
CA ALA A 392 -9.23 -21.91 -6.67
C ALA A 392 -9.48 -20.95 -7.86
N GLY A 393 -8.73 -19.85 -7.88
CA GLY A 393 -8.76 -18.87 -8.94
C GLY A 393 -8.06 -19.35 -10.22
N SER A 394 -7.77 -18.40 -11.10
CA SER A 394 -6.94 -18.63 -12.28
C SER A 394 -5.48 -18.80 -11.84
N MET A 395 -4.94 -20.01 -11.98
CA MET A 395 -3.52 -20.30 -11.83
C MET A 395 -2.88 -20.21 -13.22
N LEU A 396 -2.23 -19.09 -13.52
CA LEU A 396 -1.70 -18.80 -14.85
C LEU A 396 -0.28 -19.37 -14.95
N SER A 397 -0.12 -20.40 -15.79
CA SER A 397 1.16 -21.08 -16.04
C SER A 397 1.49 -21.05 -17.53
N ILE A 398 2.74 -21.37 -17.88
CA ILE A 398 3.12 -21.63 -19.27
C ILE A 398 3.04 -23.14 -19.51
N GLY A 399 2.31 -23.54 -20.54
CA GLY A 399 2.23 -24.92 -21.00
C GLY A 399 3.05 -25.11 -22.28
N THR A 400 4.11 -25.92 -22.24
CA THR A 400 4.89 -26.29 -23.44
C THR A 400 4.34 -27.56 -24.06
N ARG A 401 4.63 -27.78 -25.35
CA ARG A 401 4.33 -29.06 -26.02
C ARG A 401 4.91 -30.24 -25.25
N LYS A 402 4.16 -31.35 -25.21
CA LYS A 402 4.45 -32.48 -24.32
C LYS A 402 5.82 -33.12 -24.55
N ASP A 403 6.29 -33.14 -25.79
CA ASP A 403 7.58 -33.69 -26.17
C ASP A 403 8.78 -32.75 -25.93
N TRP A 404 8.55 -31.51 -25.46
CA TRP A 404 9.61 -30.56 -25.05
C TRP A 404 9.55 -30.25 -23.54
N PRO A 405 9.91 -31.21 -22.67
CA PRO A 405 10.06 -30.95 -21.24
C PRO A 405 11.24 -30.02 -20.94
N ILE A 406 12.29 -30.05 -21.78
CA ILE A 406 13.46 -29.18 -21.64
C ILE A 406 13.09 -27.69 -21.76
N LEU A 407 12.17 -27.32 -22.67
CA LEU A 407 11.68 -25.94 -22.77
C LEU A 407 10.94 -25.53 -21.49
N ARG A 408 10.15 -26.43 -20.91
CA ARG A 408 9.48 -26.17 -19.62
C ARG A 408 10.50 -25.90 -18.53
N ASP A 409 11.55 -26.72 -18.44
CA ASP A 409 12.60 -26.58 -17.42
C ASP A 409 13.37 -25.27 -17.56
N ILE A 410 13.70 -24.88 -18.80
CA ILE A 410 14.30 -23.57 -19.11
C ILE A 410 13.38 -22.45 -18.63
N LEU A 411 12.12 -22.44 -19.08
CA LEU A 411 11.17 -21.40 -18.71
C LEU A 411 10.95 -21.34 -17.20
N GLN A 412 10.92 -22.47 -16.51
CA GLN A 412 10.82 -22.51 -15.05
C GLN A 412 12.02 -21.82 -14.38
N LYS A 413 13.25 -22.16 -14.77
CA LYS A 413 14.46 -21.54 -14.21
C LYS A 413 14.50 -20.05 -14.44
N VAL A 414 14.05 -19.60 -15.61
CA VAL A 414 13.98 -18.17 -15.94
C VAL A 414 12.89 -17.49 -15.12
N LEU A 415 11.69 -18.07 -14.99
CA LEU A 415 10.61 -17.55 -14.14
C LEU A 415 11.00 -17.45 -12.64
N ASP A 416 11.83 -18.38 -12.18
CA ASP A 416 12.39 -18.39 -10.81
C ASP A 416 13.43 -17.28 -10.59
N ASP A 417 14.07 -16.81 -11.68
CA ASP A 417 15.04 -15.71 -11.66
C ASP A 417 14.40 -14.32 -11.80
N ILE A 418 13.12 -14.24 -12.20
CA ILE A 418 12.35 -12.99 -12.18
C ILE A 418 12.01 -12.64 -10.71
N SER A 419 12.55 -11.52 -10.23
CA SER A 419 12.33 -11.04 -8.85
C SER A 419 10.86 -10.72 -8.59
N GLN A 420 10.46 -10.69 -7.32
CA GLN A 420 9.07 -10.32 -6.96
C GLN A 420 8.77 -8.86 -7.32
N GLU A 421 9.78 -8.01 -7.32
CA GLU A 421 9.74 -6.61 -7.73
C GLU A 421 9.50 -6.48 -9.23
N GLU A 422 10.23 -7.23 -10.07
CA GLU A 422 10.02 -7.25 -11.52
C GLU A 422 8.61 -7.79 -11.86
N LYS A 423 8.18 -8.87 -11.18
CA LYS A 423 6.80 -9.39 -11.27
C LYS A 423 5.77 -8.32 -10.92
N ARG A 424 5.97 -7.59 -9.83
CA ARG A 424 5.07 -6.50 -9.40
C ARG A 424 5.07 -5.34 -10.40
N ALA A 425 6.23 -4.94 -10.91
CA ALA A 425 6.34 -3.86 -11.89
C ALA A 425 5.55 -4.18 -13.16
N ILE A 426 5.68 -5.42 -13.69
CA ILE A 426 4.91 -5.90 -14.84
C ILE A 426 3.40 -5.81 -14.56
N VAL A 427 2.94 -6.29 -13.41
CA VAL A 427 1.50 -6.29 -13.08
C VAL A 427 0.97 -4.88 -12.85
N SER A 428 1.72 -4.02 -12.17
CA SER A 428 1.29 -2.65 -11.79
C SER A 428 1.09 -1.69 -12.98
N GLN A 429 1.61 -2.03 -14.16
CA GLN A 429 1.38 -1.27 -15.39
C GLN A 429 -0.06 -1.42 -15.90
N TRP A 430 -0.73 -2.52 -15.56
CA TRP A 430 -2.00 -2.92 -16.16
C TRP A 430 -3.14 -3.04 -15.17
N VAL A 431 -2.80 -3.32 -13.92
CA VAL A 431 -3.73 -3.39 -12.80
C VAL A 431 -3.18 -2.41 -11.79
N ALA A 432 -4.00 -1.45 -11.36
CA ALA A 432 -3.61 -0.56 -10.28
C ALA A 432 -3.00 -1.40 -9.15
N PRO A 433 -1.82 -1.03 -8.59
CA PRO A 433 -1.29 -1.72 -7.43
C PRO A 433 -2.43 -1.80 -6.42
N GLU A 434 -2.61 -2.96 -5.77
CA GLU A 434 -3.62 -3.12 -4.72
C GLU A 434 -3.62 -1.83 -3.87
N LYS A 435 -4.57 -0.92 -4.09
CA LYS A 435 -5.34 -0.45 -2.95
C LYS A 435 -5.81 -1.76 -2.42
N GLU A 436 -5.20 -2.22 -1.34
CA GLU A 436 -5.64 -3.41 -0.64
C GLU A 436 -7.15 -3.32 -0.68
N MET A 437 -7.77 -4.15 -1.52
CA MET A 437 -9.22 -4.27 -1.45
C MET A 437 -9.39 -4.64 0.00
N PRO A 438 -10.14 -3.88 0.81
CA PRO A 438 -10.25 -4.19 2.21
C PRO A 438 -10.71 -5.64 2.24
N VAL A 439 -9.78 -6.53 2.64
CA VAL A 439 -10.14 -7.83 3.13
C VAL A 439 -10.99 -7.43 4.30
N VAL A 440 -12.32 -7.40 4.14
CA VAL A 440 -13.22 -7.09 5.24
C VAL A 440 -12.79 -8.06 6.33
N PRO A 441 -12.06 -7.61 7.36
CA PRO A 441 -11.39 -8.53 8.26
C PRO A 441 -12.52 -9.29 8.91
N VAL A 442 -12.58 -10.60 8.65
CA VAL A 442 -13.62 -11.43 9.22
C VAL A 442 -13.39 -11.38 10.71
N VAL A 443 -14.34 -10.79 11.45
CA VAL A 443 -14.27 -10.75 12.91
C VAL A 443 -14.23 -12.19 13.37
N ALA A 444 -13.16 -12.57 14.05
CA ALA A 444 -12.94 -13.94 14.50
C ALA A 444 -13.85 -14.25 15.70
N LEU A 445 -15.11 -14.56 15.38
CA LEU A 445 -16.14 -14.85 16.37
C LEU A 445 -16.14 -16.32 16.78
N THR A 446 -16.28 -16.57 18.09
CA THR A 446 -16.49 -17.91 18.64
C THR A 446 -17.88 -18.44 18.25
N PRO A 447 -18.13 -19.75 18.36
CA PRO A 447 -19.47 -20.30 18.14
C PRO A 447 -20.54 -19.66 19.04
N GLU A 448 -20.19 -19.37 20.30
CA GLU A 448 -21.06 -18.70 21.27
C GLU A 448 -21.43 -17.28 20.81
N GLU A 449 -20.43 -16.49 20.40
CA GLU A 449 -20.64 -15.13 19.92
C GLU A 449 -21.50 -15.10 18.64
N LYS A 450 -21.29 -16.05 17.72
CA LYS A 450 -22.11 -16.19 16.51
C LYS A 450 -23.57 -16.54 16.85
N ALA A 451 -23.77 -17.45 17.82
CA ALA A 451 -25.11 -17.81 18.27
C ALA A 451 -25.80 -16.61 18.95
N TRP A 452 -25.05 -15.84 19.74
CA TRP A 452 -25.57 -14.62 20.37
C TRP A 452 -26.03 -13.60 19.32
N LEU A 453 -25.22 -13.33 18.28
CA LEU A 453 -25.60 -12.41 17.19
C LEU A 453 -26.79 -12.93 16.37
N ALA A 454 -26.87 -14.24 16.14
CA ALA A 454 -28.01 -14.83 15.46
C ALA A 454 -29.32 -14.68 16.26
N ALA A 455 -29.23 -14.70 17.59
CA ALA A 455 -30.36 -14.45 18.49
C ALA A 455 -30.70 -12.96 18.64
N HIS A 456 -29.75 -12.06 18.37
CA HIS A 456 -29.89 -10.61 18.49
C HIS A 456 -29.52 -9.90 17.18
N PRO A 457 -30.33 -10.09 16.11
CA PRO A 457 -30.01 -9.53 14.79
C PRO A 457 -30.13 -7.99 14.73
N VAL A 458 -30.77 -7.37 15.72
CA VAL A 458 -30.98 -5.93 15.82
C VAL A 458 -30.48 -5.46 17.18
N LEU A 459 -29.59 -4.46 17.20
CA LEU A 459 -29.04 -3.84 18.40
C LEU A 459 -29.44 -2.36 18.46
N LYS A 460 -29.99 -1.91 19.59
CA LYS A 460 -30.37 -0.51 19.83
C LYS A 460 -29.18 0.31 20.31
N LEU A 461 -28.93 1.42 19.62
CA LEU A 461 -27.81 2.32 19.86
C LEU A 461 -28.28 3.67 20.40
N GLY A 462 -27.85 4.04 21.61
CA GLY A 462 -27.94 5.42 22.10
C GLY A 462 -26.74 6.26 21.66
N TYR A 463 -26.98 7.56 21.46
CA TYR A 463 -26.02 8.51 20.90
C TYR A 463 -26.39 9.96 21.29
N ASP A 464 -25.46 10.89 21.12
CA ASP A 464 -25.69 12.33 21.26
C ASP A 464 -26.21 12.96 19.95
N ILE A 465 -27.31 13.71 20.05
CA ILE A 465 -28.00 14.28 18.89
C ILE A 465 -27.31 15.52 18.28
N ASP A 466 -26.41 16.21 19.00
CA ASP A 466 -25.76 17.43 18.51
C ASP A 466 -24.33 17.60 19.04
N TRP A 467 -23.46 16.65 18.70
CA TRP A 467 -22.04 16.65 19.09
C TRP A 467 -21.04 16.55 17.91
N PRO A 468 -21.15 17.41 16.87
CA PRO A 468 -20.25 17.36 15.72
C PRO A 468 -18.81 17.73 16.10
N PRO A 469 -17.78 17.12 15.51
CA PRO A 469 -17.84 16.14 14.41
C PRO A 469 -17.95 14.67 14.87
N ILE A 470 -18.16 14.42 16.17
CA ILE A 470 -18.19 13.07 16.73
C ILE A 470 -19.46 12.35 16.30
N GLU A 471 -20.61 12.95 16.58
CA GLU A 471 -21.91 12.44 16.18
C GLU A 471 -22.98 13.51 16.19
N LYS A 472 -23.97 13.37 15.31
CA LYS A 472 -25.10 14.28 15.20
C LYS A 472 -26.28 13.57 14.53
N TRP A 473 -27.49 13.94 14.91
CA TRP A 473 -28.69 13.56 14.17
C TRP A 473 -29.04 14.56 13.06
N THR A 474 -29.41 14.04 11.88
CA THR A 474 -29.97 14.80 10.76
C THR A 474 -31.29 14.18 10.33
N LYS A 475 -32.21 14.99 9.81
CA LYS A 475 -33.51 14.49 9.31
C LYS A 475 -33.36 13.67 8.03
N ASP A 476 -32.36 13.99 7.20
CA ASP A 476 -32.18 13.43 5.86
C ASP A 476 -31.39 12.11 5.89
N GLU A 477 -30.33 12.03 6.71
CA GLU A 477 -29.39 10.90 6.73
C GLU A 477 -29.43 10.11 8.05
N GLY A 478 -30.19 10.56 9.05
CA GLY A 478 -30.19 9.96 10.39
C GLY A 478 -28.93 10.30 11.18
N LEU A 479 -28.36 9.31 11.86
CA LEU A 479 -27.13 9.47 12.66
C LEU A 479 -25.90 9.57 11.75
N VAL A 480 -25.18 10.69 11.83
CA VAL A 480 -23.95 10.96 11.06
C VAL A 480 -22.82 11.37 12.00
N GLY A 481 -21.57 11.25 11.55
CA GLY A 481 -20.38 11.64 12.31
C GLY A 481 -19.32 10.55 12.37
N LEU A 482 -18.22 10.83 13.06
CA LEU A 482 -17.16 9.86 13.33
C LEU A 482 -17.72 8.55 13.92
N SER A 483 -18.54 8.61 14.97
CA SER A 483 -19.06 7.40 15.61
C SER A 483 -19.94 6.60 14.64
N ALA A 484 -20.81 7.27 13.87
CA ALA A 484 -21.70 6.65 12.91
C ALA A 484 -20.93 5.82 11.86
N ASP A 485 -19.81 6.35 11.37
CA ASP A 485 -18.94 5.64 10.42
C ASP A 485 -18.30 4.38 11.03
N PHE A 486 -17.87 4.44 12.30
CA PHE A 486 -17.37 3.25 13.01
C PHE A 486 -18.49 2.21 13.15
N PHE A 487 -19.69 2.61 13.56
CA PHE A 487 -20.83 1.71 13.75
C PHE A 487 -21.33 1.11 12.43
N SER A 488 -21.23 1.83 11.31
CA SER A 488 -21.52 1.30 9.98
C SER A 488 -20.61 0.13 9.62
N ILE A 489 -19.29 0.27 9.85
CA ILE A 489 -18.32 -0.81 9.63
C ILE A 489 -18.55 -1.98 10.58
N ILE A 490 -18.84 -1.71 11.86
CA ILE A 490 -19.14 -2.74 12.86
C ILE A 490 -20.38 -3.55 12.43
N ALA A 491 -21.48 -2.89 12.08
CA ALA A 491 -22.71 -3.53 11.62
C ALA A 491 -22.45 -4.41 10.39
N GLN A 492 -21.72 -3.89 9.40
CA GLN A 492 -21.37 -4.63 8.19
C GLN A 492 -20.55 -5.90 8.49
N ARG A 493 -19.59 -5.82 9.41
CA ARG A 493 -18.68 -6.93 9.74
C ARG A 493 -19.32 -8.01 10.60
N LEU A 494 -20.23 -7.61 11.47
CA LEU A 494 -20.96 -8.53 12.34
C LEU A 494 -22.21 -9.11 11.67
N GLY A 495 -22.68 -8.50 10.57
CA GLY A 495 -23.89 -8.95 9.87
C GLY A 495 -25.16 -8.72 10.68
N VAL A 496 -25.19 -7.66 11.50
CA VAL A 496 -26.35 -7.25 12.31
C VAL A 496 -26.83 -5.86 11.90
N THR A 497 -28.07 -5.54 12.24
CA THR A 497 -28.59 -4.18 12.14
C THR A 497 -28.33 -3.45 13.45
N ILE A 498 -27.74 -2.26 13.38
CA ILE A 498 -27.60 -1.37 14.54
C ILE A 498 -28.55 -0.20 14.31
N GLU A 499 -29.60 -0.12 15.12
CA GLU A 499 -30.65 0.88 15.00
C GLU A 499 -30.43 2.01 16.00
N PRO A 500 -30.21 3.26 15.54
CA PRO A 500 -30.19 4.41 16.42
C PRO A 500 -31.52 4.57 17.16
N ALA A 501 -31.46 4.81 18.47
CA ALA A 501 -32.62 5.15 19.28
C ALA A 501 -33.31 6.43 18.78
N THR A 502 -34.55 6.66 19.21
CA THR A 502 -35.24 7.92 18.85
C THR A 502 -34.47 9.13 19.38
N PRO A 503 -34.25 10.18 18.56
CA PRO A 503 -33.51 11.36 18.98
C PRO A 503 -34.11 12.02 20.23
N MET A 504 -33.29 12.25 21.26
CA MET A 504 -33.65 12.95 22.49
C MET A 504 -32.40 13.63 23.10
N ASP A 505 -32.58 14.43 24.14
CA ASP A 505 -31.46 15.05 24.83
C ASP A 505 -30.57 14.01 25.52
N TRP A 506 -29.31 14.39 25.74
CA TRP A 506 -28.30 13.50 26.28
C TRP A 506 -28.63 12.89 27.65
N VAL A 507 -29.28 13.66 28.53
CA VAL A 507 -29.63 13.18 29.88
C VAL A 507 -30.70 12.10 29.77
N SER A 508 -31.74 12.34 28.97
CA SER A 508 -32.78 11.33 28.69
C SER A 508 -32.19 10.07 28.04
N MET A 509 -31.22 10.21 27.13
CA MET A 509 -30.52 9.08 26.50
C MET A 509 -29.75 8.23 27.53
N LEU A 510 -29.05 8.89 28.47
CA LEU A 510 -28.36 8.20 29.57
C LEU A 510 -29.34 7.49 30.52
N GLU A 511 -30.53 8.04 30.75
CA GLU A 511 -31.55 7.37 31.55
C GLU A 511 -32.05 6.09 30.88
N LEU A 512 -32.21 6.06 29.55
CA LEU A 512 -32.55 4.83 28.82
C LEU A 512 -31.44 3.77 28.95
N ALA A 513 -30.18 4.20 28.87
CA ALA A 513 -29.04 3.30 29.08
C ALA A 513 -29.06 2.71 30.51
N ASN A 514 -29.30 3.54 31.52
CA ASN A 514 -29.38 3.12 32.91
C ASN A 514 -30.54 2.16 33.19
N LYS A 515 -31.68 2.34 32.51
CA LYS A 515 -32.84 1.42 32.56
C LYS A 515 -32.60 0.11 31.79
N GLY A 516 -31.48 -0.02 31.08
CA GLY A 516 -31.20 -1.17 30.23
C GLY A 516 -32.10 -1.25 29.00
N GLU A 517 -32.60 -0.12 28.49
CA GLU A 517 -33.44 -0.07 27.28
C GLU A 517 -32.62 0.02 25.98
N LEU A 518 -31.33 0.29 26.11
CA LEU A 518 -30.34 0.35 25.03
C LEU A 518 -29.38 -0.82 25.14
N ASP A 519 -28.93 -1.35 24.01
CA ASP A 519 -27.92 -2.44 23.98
C ASP A 519 -26.52 -1.83 23.99
N LEU A 520 -26.36 -0.73 23.25
CA LEU A 520 -25.10 -0.02 23.03
C LEU A 520 -25.28 1.49 23.23
N MET A 521 -24.20 2.15 23.63
CA MET A 521 -24.02 3.60 23.62
C MET A 521 -22.79 3.92 22.78
N SER A 522 -22.94 4.84 21.83
CA SER A 522 -21.95 5.07 20.78
C SER A 522 -20.61 5.59 21.29
N ALA A 523 -20.61 6.71 22.01
CA ALA A 523 -19.40 7.45 22.35
C ALA A 523 -19.47 8.02 23.79
N LEU A 524 -18.87 7.30 24.73
CA LEU A 524 -18.88 7.67 26.16
C LEU A 524 -17.49 7.63 26.78
N VAL A 525 -17.21 8.59 27.67
CA VAL A 525 -16.12 8.46 28.63
C VAL A 525 -16.57 7.57 29.80
N GLN A 526 -15.74 6.60 30.18
CA GLN A 526 -15.96 5.77 31.36
C GLN A 526 -15.78 6.59 32.65
N THR A 527 -16.79 6.59 33.52
CA THR A 527 -16.75 7.23 34.83
C THR A 527 -17.29 6.27 35.89
N PRO A 528 -16.91 6.41 37.18
CA PRO A 528 -17.40 5.53 38.24
C PRO A 528 -18.93 5.42 38.31
N GLN A 529 -19.63 6.53 38.01
CA GLN A 529 -21.09 6.57 37.97
C GLN A 529 -21.68 5.72 36.84
N ARG A 530 -21.00 5.68 35.68
CA ARG A 530 -21.45 4.92 34.50
C ARG A 530 -21.09 3.45 34.59
N ASP A 531 -20.03 3.10 35.33
CA ASP A 531 -19.65 1.72 35.61
C ASP A 531 -20.76 0.94 36.35
N GLU A 532 -21.69 1.64 37.01
CA GLU A 532 -22.83 1.02 37.70
C GLU A 532 -23.83 0.37 36.72
N PHE A 533 -23.97 0.89 35.51
CA PHE A 533 -25.00 0.45 34.55
C PHE A 533 -24.49 0.16 33.12
N LEU A 534 -23.19 0.38 32.84
CA LEU A 534 -22.55 0.00 31.59
C LEU A 534 -21.26 -0.78 31.83
N ASP A 535 -20.95 -1.65 30.87
CA ASP A 535 -19.62 -2.17 30.61
C ASP A 535 -19.02 -1.42 29.40
N PHE A 536 -17.70 -1.45 29.22
CA PHE A 536 -17.04 -0.62 28.22
C PHE A 536 -16.00 -1.38 27.39
N THR A 537 -15.92 -1.04 26.11
CA THR A 537 -14.79 -1.41 25.25
C THR A 537 -13.52 -0.61 25.62
N GLN A 538 -12.40 -0.93 25.01
CA GLN A 538 -11.27 0.00 24.91
C GLN A 538 -11.65 1.28 24.15
N PRO A 539 -10.98 2.41 24.40
CA PRO A 539 -11.27 3.66 23.69
C PRO A 539 -11.01 3.47 22.20
N TYR A 540 -11.93 3.95 21.36
CA TYR A 540 -11.79 3.91 19.91
C TYR A 540 -11.59 5.30 19.30
N LEU A 541 -11.91 6.35 20.06
CA LEU A 541 -11.59 7.75 19.75
C LEU A 541 -11.05 8.44 21.02
N THR A 542 -10.01 9.25 20.89
CA THR A 542 -9.44 10.01 22.02
C THR A 542 -9.28 11.48 21.62
N PHE A 543 -9.80 12.38 22.45
CA PHE A 543 -9.67 13.83 22.27
C PHE A 543 -9.21 14.55 23.55
N PRO A 544 -8.44 15.64 23.44
CA PRO A 544 -8.16 16.50 24.58
C PRO A 544 -9.43 17.13 25.16
N MET A 545 -9.48 17.24 26.49
CA MET A 545 -10.47 18.06 27.19
C MET A 545 -9.83 19.41 27.52
N VAL A 546 -10.38 20.48 26.96
CA VAL A 546 -9.77 21.82 26.96
C VAL A 546 -10.63 22.84 27.68
N ILE A 547 -9.98 23.92 28.11
CA ILE A 547 -10.58 25.08 28.76
C ILE A 547 -10.68 26.20 27.74
N VAL A 548 -11.87 26.71 27.51
CA VAL A 548 -12.15 27.85 26.64
C VAL A 548 -12.53 29.05 27.49
N THR A 549 -11.96 30.21 27.19
CA THR A 549 -12.28 31.48 27.85
C THR A 549 -12.44 32.56 26.81
N ARG A 550 -12.83 33.77 27.22
CA ARG A 550 -12.69 34.94 26.34
C ARG A 550 -11.23 35.27 26.05
N GLU A 551 -11.02 35.99 24.96
CA GLU A 551 -9.70 36.30 24.37
C GLU A 551 -8.75 37.02 25.34
N GLU A 552 -9.28 37.88 26.22
CA GLU A 552 -8.47 38.67 27.17
C GLU A 552 -7.88 37.84 28.32
N VAL A 553 -8.37 36.62 28.54
CA VAL A 553 -7.92 35.77 29.64
C VAL A 553 -6.58 35.12 29.28
N THR A 554 -5.64 35.15 30.22
CA THR A 554 -4.33 34.50 30.07
C THR A 554 -4.46 32.98 30.14
N TYR A 555 -3.44 32.29 29.62
CA TYR A 555 -3.37 30.83 29.67
C TYR A 555 -3.58 30.28 31.10
N ILE A 556 -4.38 29.24 31.22
CA ILE A 556 -4.75 28.53 32.45
C ILE A 556 -4.03 27.18 32.44
N GLY A 557 -2.97 27.06 33.23
CA GLY A 557 -2.14 25.85 33.26
C GLY A 557 -2.61 24.80 34.26
N LYS A 558 -3.44 25.18 35.24
CA LYS A 558 -3.89 24.29 36.33
C LYS A 558 -5.37 24.49 36.66
N MET A 559 -6.05 23.39 36.97
CA MET A 559 -7.48 23.39 37.31
C MET A 559 -7.84 24.27 38.52
N ASN A 560 -6.92 24.41 39.49
CA ASN A 560 -7.18 25.21 40.69
C ASN A 560 -7.27 26.72 40.43
N GLU A 561 -6.81 27.20 39.28
CA GLU A 561 -6.98 28.59 38.83
C GLU A 561 -8.45 28.92 38.50
N LEU A 562 -9.28 27.90 38.29
CA LEU A 562 -10.73 28.03 38.09
C LEU A 562 -11.53 28.05 39.41
N ASN A 563 -10.87 27.93 40.57
CA ASN A 563 -11.56 27.92 41.87
C ASN A 563 -12.40 29.19 42.09
N GLY A 564 -13.65 29.01 42.51
CA GLY A 564 -14.63 30.08 42.72
C GLY A 564 -15.20 30.70 41.44
N LYS A 565 -14.69 30.35 40.26
CA LYS A 565 -15.18 30.84 38.96
C LYS A 565 -16.38 30.01 38.51
N LYS A 566 -17.26 30.65 37.72
CA LYS A 566 -18.36 29.97 37.01
C LYS A 566 -17.81 29.26 35.77
N VAL A 567 -17.87 27.93 35.71
CA VAL A 567 -17.34 27.14 34.60
C VAL A 567 -18.45 26.33 33.96
N GLY A 568 -18.67 26.57 32.67
CA GLY A 568 -19.62 25.85 31.84
C GLY A 568 -19.15 24.43 31.51
N VAL A 569 -20.04 23.46 31.60
CA VAL A 569 -19.89 22.08 31.12
C VAL A 569 -21.25 21.63 30.57
N VAL A 570 -21.28 20.67 29.64
CA VAL A 570 -22.56 20.12 29.18
C VAL A 570 -23.16 19.23 30.28
N ALA A 571 -24.47 19.33 30.49
CA ALA A 571 -25.18 18.53 31.47
C ALA A 571 -25.04 17.03 31.17
N GLY A 572 -24.66 16.23 32.18
CA GLY A 572 -24.50 14.77 32.05
C GLY A 572 -23.24 14.32 31.31
N TYR A 573 -22.35 15.23 30.90
CA TYR A 573 -21.06 14.88 30.30
C TYR A 573 -20.03 14.54 31.38
N ALA A 574 -19.01 13.76 30.99
CA ALA A 574 -17.93 13.39 31.90
C ALA A 574 -17.11 14.60 32.41
N SER A 575 -17.11 15.73 31.69
CA SER A 575 -16.53 16.97 32.22
C SER A 575 -17.27 17.46 33.47
N GLN A 576 -18.60 17.30 33.54
CA GLN A 576 -19.36 17.58 34.75
C GLN A 576 -18.99 16.61 35.87
N ASP A 577 -18.89 15.31 35.59
CA ASP A 577 -18.51 14.29 36.57
C ASP A 577 -17.13 14.59 37.17
N TYR A 578 -16.12 14.84 36.32
CA TYR A 578 -14.76 15.14 36.77
C TYR A 578 -14.68 16.42 37.58
N LEU A 579 -15.32 17.50 37.14
CA LEU A 579 -15.29 18.76 37.89
C LEU A 579 -16.05 18.65 39.22
N THR A 580 -17.17 17.94 39.25
CA THR A 580 -17.96 17.73 40.48
C THR A 580 -17.18 16.92 41.50
N ASN A 581 -16.57 15.81 41.07
CA ASN A 581 -15.92 14.87 41.97
C ASN A 581 -14.52 15.31 42.39
N LEU A 582 -13.76 15.97 41.50
CA LEU A 582 -12.34 16.25 41.71
C LEU A 582 -12.05 17.75 41.95
N HIS A 583 -12.97 18.65 41.59
CA HIS A 583 -12.78 20.11 41.72
C HIS A 583 -13.98 20.82 42.36
N PRO A 584 -14.39 20.44 43.60
CA PRO A 584 -15.61 20.94 44.24
C PRO A 584 -15.62 22.46 44.53
N LYS A 585 -14.47 23.13 44.40
CA LYS A 585 -14.34 24.59 44.55
C LYS A 585 -14.70 25.36 43.28
N ILE A 586 -14.86 24.69 42.14
CA ILE A 586 -15.30 25.30 40.88
C ILE A 586 -16.83 25.40 40.90
N LYS A 587 -17.39 26.57 40.50
CA LYS A 587 -18.85 26.74 40.40
C LYS A 587 -19.31 26.25 39.03
N ILE A 588 -19.78 25.01 38.97
CA ILE A 588 -20.19 24.37 37.72
C ILE A 588 -21.52 24.96 37.23
N MET A 589 -21.58 25.31 35.94
CA MET A 589 -22.77 25.82 35.27
C MET A 589 -23.16 24.85 34.13
N PRO A 590 -24.11 23.93 34.35
CA PRO A 590 -24.53 23.00 33.31
C PRO A 590 -25.16 23.74 32.12
N ALA A 591 -24.71 23.44 30.92
CA ALA A 591 -25.25 23.91 29.65
C ALA A 591 -25.99 22.76 28.94
N GLN A 592 -26.96 23.12 28.10
CA GLN A 592 -27.73 22.15 27.31
C GLN A 592 -26.86 21.41 26.30
N ASP A 593 -25.96 22.12 25.63
CA ASP A 593 -25.08 21.60 24.59
C ASP A 593 -23.78 22.42 24.55
N VAL A 594 -22.81 21.98 23.74
CA VAL A 594 -21.50 22.63 23.62
C VAL A 594 -21.64 24.06 23.09
N ARG A 595 -22.53 24.27 22.12
CA ARG A 595 -22.74 25.58 21.49
C ARG A 595 -23.22 26.61 22.50
N LYS A 596 -24.23 26.28 23.30
CA LYS A 596 -24.76 27.12 24.37
C LYS A 596 -23.68 27.43 25.41
N GLY A 597 -22.88 26.43 25.80
CA GLY A 597 -21.77 26.62 26.72
C GLY A 597 -20.70 27.60 26.22
N LEU A 598 -20.37 27.54 24.94
CA LEU A 598 -19.45 28.52 24.31
C LEU A 598 -20.07 29.93 24.26
N LEU A 599 -21.35 30.04 23.89
CA LEU A 599 -22.05 31.34 23.87
C LEU A 599 -22.15 31.96 25.28
N ASP A 600 -22.26 31.16 26.33
CA ASP A 600 -22.23 31.66 27.72
C ASP A 600 -20.88 32.25 28.11
N VAL A 601 -19.78 31.78 27.53
CA VAL A 601 -18.45 32.38 27.72
C VAL A 601 -18.37 33.71 26.97
N VAL A 602 -18.85 33.76 25.71
CA VAL A 602 -18.91 34.98 24.88
C VAL A 602 -19.72 36.07 25.60
N GLN A 603 -20.89 35.72 26.14
CA GLN A 603 -21.78 36.66 26.82
C GLN A 603 -21.33 37.04 28.24
N GLY A 604 -20.32 36.38 28.79
CA GLY A 604 -19.86 36.64 30.16
C GLY A 604 -20.68 35.96 31.27
N ASN A 605 -21.64 35.11 30.91
CA ASN A 605 -22.43 34.32 31.86
C ASN A 605 -21.56 33.30 32.62
N THR A 606 -20.55 32.75 31.94
CA THR A 606 -19.51 31.90 32.50
C THR A 606 -18.11 32.47 32.28
N PHE A 607 -17.19 32.16 33.18
CA PHE A 607 -15.78 32.54 33.06
C PHE A 607 -15.05 31.67 32.03
N ALA A 608 -15.32 30.36 32.05
CA ALA A 608 -14.73 29.40 31.13
C ALA A 608 -15.75 28.32 30.75
N PHE A 609 -15.49 27.59 29.67
CA PHE A 609 -16.19 26.36 29.30
C PHE A 609 -15.17 25.21 29.20
N VAL A 610 -15.51 24.03 29.69
CA VAL A 610 -14.64 22.84 29.63
C VAL A 610 -15.31 21.74 28.80
N GLY A 611 -14.65 21.35 27.71
CA GLY A 611 -15.24 20.43 26.73
C GLY A 611 -14.24 19.78 25.77
N ASN A 612 -14.77 19.08 24.78
CA ASN A 612 -14.00 18.35 23.78
C ASN A 612 -13.38 19.31 22.75
N LEU A 613 -12.06 19.22 22.55
CA LEU A 613 -11.33 20.09 21.62
C LEU A 613 -11.88 20.04 20.19
N ALA A 614 -12.15 18.86 19.64
CA ALA A 614 -12.59 18.72 18.26
C ALA A 614 -13.95 19.40 18.02
N THR A 615 -14.91 19.20 18.93
CA THR A 615 -16.23 19.84 18.87
C THR A 615 -16.11 21.35 19.05
N ILE A 616 -15.33 21.80 20.04
CA ILE A 616 -15.11 23.23 20.31
C ILE A 616 -14.50 23.92 19.10
N SER A 617 -13.41 23.38 18.55
CA SER A 617 -12.75 23.93 17.36
C SER A 617 -13.67 23.95 16.15
N HIS A 618 -14.47 22.89 15.96
CA HIS A 618 -15.46 22.84 14.88
C HIS A 618 -16.51 23.96 15.01
N ILE A 619 -17.07 24.17 16.19
CA ILE A 619 -18.10 25.20 16.42
C ILE A 619 -17.49 26.61 16.32
N ILE A 620 -16.33 26.87 16.93
CA ILE A 620 -15.63 28.17 16.83
C ILE A 620 -15.37 28.52 15.37
N ALA A 621 -14.83 27.58 14.58
CA ALA A 621 -14.52 27.82 13.17
C ALA A 621 -15.79 28.04 12.33
N ARG A 622 -16.82 27.21 12.53
CA ARG A 622 -18.07 27.27 11.76
C ARG A 622 -18.89 28.54 12.05
N GLU A 623 -18.91 28.98 13.31
CA GLU A 623 -19.74 30.10 13.76
C GLU A 623 -18.96 31.41 13.88
N GLY A 624 -17.64 31.40 13.64
CA GLY A 624 -16.80 32.61 13.66
C GLY A 624 -16.67 33.24 15.04
N LEU A 625 -16.63 32.43 16.11
CA LEU A 625 -16.58 32.89 17.50
C LEU A 625 -15.17 33.39 17.88
N SER A 626 -14.79 34.56 17.36
CA SER A 626 -13.46 35.19 17.53
C SER A 626 -13.19 35.76 18.93
N GLU A 627 -14.23 35.89 19.75
CA GLU A 627 -14.18 36.49 21.10
C GLU A 627 -13.68 35.50 22.17
N ILE A 628 -13.53 34.23 21.81
CA ILE A 628 -13.12 33.15 22.71
C ILE A 628 -11.96 32.36 22.10
N LYS A 629 -11.13 31.79 22.97
CA LYS A 629 -10.00 30.93 22.60
C LYS A 629 -9.85 29.76 23.54
N ILE A 630 -9.11 28.77 23.07
CA ILE A 630 -8.59 27.69 23.91
C ILE A 630 -7.47 28.28 24.78
N SER A 631 -7.71 28.32 26.09
CA SER A 631 -6.82 28.94 27.06
C SER A 631 -6.11 27.92 27.95
N GLY A 632 -6.32 26.62 27.76
CA GLY A 632 -5.63 25.59 28.53
C GLY A 632 -6.11 24.19 28.20
N GLU A 633 -5.31 23.21 28.58
CA GLU A 633 -5.72 21.80 28.60
C GLU A 633 -5.97 21.35 30.03
N THR A 634 -6.96 20.47 30.22
CA THR A 634 -7.17 19.80 31.50
C THR A 634 -6.28 18.55 31.57
N PRO A 635 -6.02 17.97 32.77
CA PRO A 635 -5.36 16.68 32.88
C PRO A 635 -6.23 15.50 32.40
N TYR A 636 -7.46 15.77 31.95
CA TYR A 636 -8.43 14.77 31.52
C TYR A 636 -8.51 14.68 29.99
N LYS A 637 -9.05 13.56 29.51
CA LYS A 637 -9.29 13.32 28.09
C LYS A 637 -10.68 12.76 27.87
N TYR A 638 -11.18 12.94 26.66
CA TYR A 638 -12.32 12.20 26.16
C TYR A 638 -11.83 10.91 25.52
N ASP A 639 -11.57 9.89 26.34
CA ASP A 639 -11.33 8.52 25.88
C ASP A 639 -12.69 7.85 25.61
N LEU A 640 -13.19 8.02 24.39
CA LEU A 640 -14.51 7.58 23.98
C LEU A 640 -14.53 6.09 23.69
N ARG A 641 -15.44 5.40 24.36
CA ARG A 641 -15.66 3.96 24.35
C ARG A 641 -17.10 3.67 23.92
N ILE A 642 -17.33 2.46 23.41
CA ILE A 642 -18.68 1.94 23.27
C ILE A 642 -19.13 1.50 24.67
N GLY A 643 -20.25 2.03 25.13
CA GLY A 643 -20.93 1.54 26.32
C GLY A 643 -21.80 0.34 25.95
N ILE A 644 -21.72 -0.74 26.72
CA ILE A 644 -22.49 -1.96 26.55
C ILE A 644 -23.40 -2.10 27.76
N ARG A 645 -24.64 -2.55 27.55
CA ARG A 645 -25.55 -2.86 28.66
C ARG A 645 -24.86 -3.75 29.70
N LYS A 646 -24.96 -3.37 30.98
CA LYS A 646 -24.36 -4.15 32.08
C LYS A 646 -24.84 -5.60 32.05
N GLY A 647 -23.92 -6.54 32.25
CA GLY A 647 -24.25 -7.96 32.33
C GLY A 647 -24.33 -8.67 30.97
N GLU A 648 -23.93 -8.00 29.88
CA GLU A 648 -23.81 -8.58 28.53
C GLU A 648 -22.33 -8.76 28.11
N PRO A 649 -21.55 -9.63 28.79
CA PRO A 649 -20.12 -9.77 28.51
C PRO A 649 -19.83 -10.32 27.11
N VAL A 650 -20.72 -11.14 26.55
CA VAL A 650 -20.59 -11.68 25.18
C VAL A 650 -20.69 -10.55 24.16
N LEU A 651 -21.68 -9.66 24.29
CA LEU A 651 -21.80 -8.47 23.45
C LEU A 651 -20.56 -7.57 23.57
N GLY A 652 -20.03 -7.39 24.79
CA GLY A 652 -18.81 -6.64 25.00
C GLY A 652 -17.60 -7.21 24.26
N LEU A 653 -17.40 -8.53 24.29
CA LEU A 653 -16.34 -9.21 23.53
C LEU A 653 -16.54 -9.07 22.02
N ILE A 654 -17.77 -9.18 21.53
CA ILE A 654 -18.09 -8.98 20.11
C ILE A 654 -17.75 -7.57 19.67
N MET A 655 -18.17 -6.55 20.43
CA MET A 655 -17.88 -5.14 20.12
C MET A 655 -16.38 -4.86 20.15
N GLN A 656 -15.65 -5.42 21.12
CA GLN A 656 -14.20 -5.28 21.17
C GLN A 656 -13.52 -5.91 19.95
N LYS A 657 -13.89 -7.14 19.58
CA LYS A 657 -13.36 -7.80 18.37
C LYS A 657 -13.70 -7.07 17.09
N ALA A 658 -14.90 -6.49 17.01
CA ALA A 658 -15.31 -5.66 15.89
C ALA A 658 -14.43 -4.41 15.78
N LEU A 659 -14.17 -3.71 16.89
CA LEU A 659 -13.26 -2.56 16.91
C LEU A 659 -11.81 -2.93 16.58
N ASP A 660 -11.31 -4.05 17.10
CA ASP A 660 -9.95 -4.55 16.87
C ASP A 660 -9.74 -4.95 15.40
N SER A 661 -10.82 -5.33 14.72
CA SER A 661 -10.77 -5.64 13.30
C SER A 661 -10.57 -4.39 12.43
N ILE A 662 -10.89 -3.18 12.91
CA ILE A 662 -10.80 -1.94 12.11
C ILE A 662 -9.36 -1.45 12.08
N SER A 663 -8.76 -1.43 10.89
CA SER A 663 -7.34 -1.11 10.70
C SER A 663 -7.04 0.36 11.01
N GLU A 664 -5.78 0.67 11.29
CA GLU A 664 -5.31 2.06 11.46
C GLU A 664 -5.57 2.93 10.21
N GLU A 665 -5.52 2.34 9.02
CA GLU A 665 -5.84 3.04 7.78
C GLU A 665 -7.34 3.38 7.71
N GLU A 666 -8.22 2.43 8.03
CA GLU A 666 -9.66 2.68 8.09
C GLU A 666 -10.00 3.73 9.14
N ARG A 667 -9.39 3.64 10.33
CA ARG A 667 -9.49 4.66 11.39
C ARG A 667 -9.07 6.03 10.88
N GLY A 668 -7.94 6.13 10.18
CA GLY A 668 -7.45 7.37 9.56
C GLY A 668 -8.38 7.92 8.48
N ASN A 669 -8.98 7.06 7.67
CA ASN A 669 -9.94 7.43 6.62
C ASN A 669 -11.27 7.94 7.19
N ILE A 670 -11.77 7.33 8.28
CA ILE A 670 -12.92 7.85 9.02
C ILE A 670 -12.56 9.21 9.61
N TYR A 671 -11.40 9.31 10.29
CA TYR A 671 -10.99 10.53 10.96
C TYR A 671 -10.84 11.72 10.01
N SER A 672 -10.18 11.51 8.86
CA SER A 672 -9.93 12.57 7.87
C SER A 672 -11.19 13.08 7.15
N ARG A 673 -12.29 12.30 7.11
CA ARG A 673 -13.57 12.77 6.56
C ARG A 673 -14.24 13.84 7.43
N TRP A 674 -14.03 13.77 8.74
CA TRP A 674 -14.76 14.58 9.71
C TRP A 674 -13.91 15.65 10.38
N VAL A 675 -12.59 15.44 10.46
CA VAL A 675 -11.64 16.35 11.12
C VAL A 675 -10.63 16.83 10.09
N ASN A 676 -10.91 17.98 9.47
CA ASN A 676 -9.97 18.65 8.58
C ASN A 676 -8.90 19.38 9.40
N VAL A 677 -7.64 18.95 9.27
CA VAL A 677 -6.49 19.74 9.71
C VAL A 677 -6.12 20.70 8.58
N THR A 678 -6.73 21.87 8.56
CA THR A 678 -6.20 23.00 7.77
C THR A 678 -4.93 23.50 8.44
N TYR A 679 -3.78 23.28 7.78
CA TYR A 679 -2.52 23.94 8.12
C TYR A 679 -2.46 25.35 7.55
#